data_AF-A0A7W2TVZ4-F1
#
_entry.id   AF-A0A7W2TVZ4-F1
#
_cell.length_a   1.000
_cell.length_b   1.000
_cell.length_c   1.000
_cell.angle_alpha   90.00
_cell.angle_beta   90.00
_cell.angle_gamma   90.00
#
_symmetry.space_group_name_H-M   'P 1'
#
loop_
_entity.id
_entity.type
_entity.pdbx_description
1 polymer ?
#
loop_
_entity_poly.entity_id
_entity_poly.type
_entity_poly.pdbx_seq_one_letter_code
_entity_poly.pdbx_strand_id
1 'polypeptide(L)'
;MLSLSEAKHLFKESACQAILALFLLVFACFIWGLSGPWLLDDHSNIVNNRLLYFDASDLEAWRVAAFSSDAGPLHRPLSMLSFAVNASFSGVEIPYYFKLVNVLLHCAIAWLIFRLLTALIPYMLPHWEELHQRRLILLATALWLLHPLHVSTVLYAVQRMTQLSTFFILLGLVLYAESRSVWAERGASTGQLIRSSLYIGLCLLLALYSKENGVLLLWLIPVLELAAFKGRWAAKEVPMFKRLAWLGLLVPLLLIACIAIFHPDFILGGYQSRPFTIEQRVLTQLRLLWTYITWIALPMNDVYGLFHDDIKLSQSWWQPATTWLSGLAWLVVIAVAISMRQRLPLLFFAVLFFLIAHSMESSIFALEPVFEHRNYLAALAVSVLLAASCICFTRGWSKRHLRLVFVLVLMPFVLQLALRAYIWADEDRLALSTYLNHPESTRSHFMYANNLVRRANDESGLQADASKAEALLIAARNEYELIVQKEPMHLPSLVMLYRLDSKNFSFLNSRELWLERILQALTEKRLQTTDYGALSSFVTCAGDPQCTVPATSMERVFDLARQKNGDSLRIALLEYEYMRALNASAQDRVGFLNQLAARFPNSQALHRKLLEEYAAAGEQGQMYLALAQIMAMDSLRRYSVLRFEHDTSD
;
A
#
# COMPACT_ATOMS: atom_id res chain seq x y z
N MET A 1 -3.15 5.28 52.93
CA MET A 1 -2.13 4.95 51.91
C MET A 1 -2.57 3.67 51.23
N LEU A 2 -2.88 3.70 49.94
CA LEU A 2 -3.20 2.48 49.18
C LEU A 2 -1.95 1.59 49.12
N SER A 3 -2.12 0.28 49.23
CA SER A 3 -1.02 -0.67 49.03
C SER A 3 -0.49 -0.57 47.59
N LEU A 4 0.79 -0.89 47.40
CA LEU A 4 1.47 -0.83 46.09
C LEU A 4 0.79 -1.72 45.03
N SER A 5 0.08 -2.77 45.47
CA SER A 5 -0.75 -3.65 44.62
C SER A 5 -2.08 -3.01 44.22
N GLU A 6 -2.79 -2.35 45.15
CA GLU A 6 -4.04 -1.63 44.85
C GLU A 6 -3.79 -0.45 43.90
N ALA A 7 -2.67 0.27 44.08
CA ALA A 7 -2.28 1.36 43.20
C ALA A 7 -1.92 0.88 41.77
N LYS A 8 -1.37 -0.33 41.62
CA LYS A 8 -1.14 -0.97 40.31
C LYS A 8 -2.44 -1.45 39.66
N HIS A 9 -3.38 -1.97 40.46
CA HIS A 9 -4.68 -2.45 39.98
C HIS A 9 -5.58 -1.31 39.48
N LEU A 10 -5.80 -0.28 40.30
CA LEU A 10 -6.59 0.92 39.95
C LEU A 10 -6.01 1.67 38.73
N PHE A 11 -4.68 1.62 38.56
CA PHE A 11 -4.04 2.18 37.39
C PHE A 11 -4.31 1.37 36.12
N LYS A 12 -4.23 0.03 36.21
CA LYS A 12 -4.54 -0.84 35.07
C LYS A 12 -5.97 -0.61 34.59
N GLU A 13 -6.91 -0.41 35.50
CA GLU A 13 -8.29 -0.07 35.17
C GLU A 13 -8.41 1.30 34.48
N SER A 14 -7.82 2.36 35.03
CA SER A 14 -7.89 3.70 34.42
C SER A 14 -7.18 3.81 33.07
N ALA A 15 -6.07 3.10 32.86
CA ALA A 15 -5.42 3.02 31.56
C ALA A 15 -6.27 2.26 30.53
N CYS A 16 -6.90 1.16 30.92
CA CYS A 16 -7.84 0.43 30.07
C CYS A 16 -9.06 1.28 29.68
N GLN A 17 -9.61 2.05 30.63
CA GLN A 17 -10.71 3.00 30.36
C GLN A 17 -10.29 4.08 29.36
N ALA A 18 -9.09 4.64 29.50
CA ALA A 18 -8.56 5.64 28.57
C ALA A 18 -8.39 5.07 27.15
N ILE A 19 -7.88 3.84 27.03
CA ILE A 19 -7.73 3.17 25.73
C ILE A 19 -9.09 2.87 25.10
N LEU A 20 -10.06 2.40 25.88
CA LEU A 20 -11.42 2.17 25.40
C LEU A 20 -12.04 3.48 24.88
N ALA A 21 -11.88 4.59 25.60
CA ALA A 21 -12.35 5.89 25.14
C ALA A 21 -11.68 6.33 23.83
N LEU A 22 -10.38 6.08 23.67
CA LEU A 22 -9.68 6.33 22.41
C LEU A 22 -10.21 5.45 21.27
N PHE A 23 -10.53 4.18 21.52
CA PHE A 23 -11.11 3.30 20.52
C PHE A 23 -12.49 3.77 20.05
N LEU A 24 -13.34 4.19 20.99
CA LEU A 24 -14.64 4.77 20.65
C LEU A 24 -14.49 6.06 19.83
N LEU A 25 -13.53 6.91 20.18
CA LEU A 25 -13.25 8.15 19.45
C LEU A 25 -12.75 7.88 18.02
N VAL A 26 -11.81 6.95 17.85
CA VAL A 26 -11.28 6.54 16.54
C VAL A 26 -12.40 5.96 15.68
N PHE A 27 -13.21 5.08 16.26
CA PHE A 27 -14.35 4.49 15.57
C PHE A 27 -15.34 5.58 15.10
N ALA A 28 -15.66 6.55 15.96
CA ALA A 28 -16.52 7.68 15.62
C ALA A 28 -15.94 8.54 14.49
N CYS A 29 -14.61 8.67 14.38
CA CYS A 29 -13.98 9.38 13.26
C CYS A 29 -14.07 8.58 11.95
N PHE A 30 -13.80 7.27 12.01
CA PHE A 30 -13.77 6.41 10.81
C PHE A 30 -15.13 6.01 10.27
N ILE A 31 -16.20 6.09 11.06
CA ILE A 31 -17.54 5.61 10.68
C ILE A 31 -18.02 6.20 9.35
N TRP A 32 -17.71 7.47 9.09
CA TRP A 32 -18.06 8.16 7.84
C TRP A 32 -17.33 7.58 6.63
N GLY A 33 -16.09 7.14 6.79
CA GLY A 33 -15.24 6.65 5.71
C GLY A 33 -15.46 5.19 5.33
N LEU A 34 -16.23 4.43 6.13
CA LEU A 34 -16.47 3.00 5.88
C LEU A 34 -17.22 2.76 4.56
N SER A 35 -18.12 3.66 4.18
CA SER A 35 -18.89 3.55 2.93
C SER A 35 -18.14 4.10 1.70
N GLY A 36 -16.89 4.54 1.84
CA GLY A 36 -16.12 5.06 0.72
C GLY A 36 -15.89 4.03 -0.39
N PRO A 37 -15.47 4.45 -1.58
CA PRO A 37 -15.31 3.58 -2.75
C PRO A 37 -14.15 2.57 -2.58
N TRP A 38 -14.11 1.57 -3.45
CA TRP A 38 -12.89 0.80 -3.71
C TRP A 38 -11.84 1.70 -4.37
N LEU A 39 -10.56 1.49 -4.04
CA LEU A 39 -9.48 2.35 -4.51
C LEU A 39 -8.41 1.51 -5.19
N LEU A 40 -7.87 1.98 -6.32
CA LEU A 40 -6.60 1.50 -6.88
C LEU A 40 -6.45 -0.05 -6.84
N ASP A 41 -5.51 -0.58 -6.03
CA ASP A 41 -5.17 -2.00 -5.93
C ASP A 41 -6.26 -2.85 -5.24
N ASP A 42 -7.29 -2.24 -4.67
CA ASP A 42 -8.50 -2.94 -4.21
C ASP A 42 -9.17 -3.66 -5.39
N HIS A 43 -9.16 -3.05 -6.58
CA HIS A 43 -9.80 -3.64 -7.75
C HIS A 43 -9.14 -4.94 -8.17
N SER A 44 -7.81 -5.00 -8.30
CA SER A 44 -7.14 -6.22 -8.75
C SER A 44 -7.09 -7.32 -7.69
N ASN A 45 -7.02 -6.96 -6.41
CA ASN A 45 -6.87 -7.95 -5.34
C ASN A 45 -8.20 -8.43 -4.76
N ILE A 46 -9.23 -7.57 -4.76
CA ILE A 46 -10.51 -7.83 -4.09
C ILE A 46 -11.63 -7.89 -5.12
N VAL A 47 -11.95 -6.77 -5.78
CA VAL A 47 -13.18 -6.62 -6.59
C VAL A 47 -13.18 -7.50 -7.83
N ASN A 48 -12.11 -7.47 -8.61
CA ASN A 48 -11.99 -8.21 -9.88
C ASN A 48 -11.40 -9.61 -9.67
N ASN A 49 -11.11 -9.99 -8.42
CA ASN A 49 -10.55 -11.28 -8.09
C ASN A 49 -11.68 -12.32 -7.94
N ARG A 50 -12.03 -12.96 -9.06
CA ARG A 50 -13.08 -13.99 -9.11
C ARG A 50 -12.88 -15.14 -8.12
N LEU A 51 -11.65 -15.41 -7.67
CA LEU A 51 -11.37 -16.47 -6.70
C LEU A 51 -11.83 -16.13 -5.27
N LEU A 52 -12.29 -14.90 -5.02
CA LEU A 52 -12.96 -14.51 -3.76
C LEU A 52 -14.49 -14.70 -3.81
N TYR A 53 -15.05 -15.02 -4.97
CA TYR A 53 -16.46 -15.35 -5.14
C TYR A 53 -16.58 -16.88 -5.12
N PHE A 54 -16.67 -17.45 -3.93
CA PHE A 54 -16.65 -18.91 -3.74
C PHE A 54 -17.67 -19.40 -2.72
N ASP A 55 -17.91 -20.71 -2.76
CA ASP A 55 -18.76 -21.41 -1.80
C ASP A 55 -17.93 -21.76 -0.57
N ALA A 56 -18.24 -21.15 0.56
CA ALA A 56 -17.53 -21.34 1.82
C ALA A 56 -17.63 -22.77 2.39
N SER A 57 -18.56 -23.60 1.91
CA SER A 57 -18.64 -25.02 2.28
C SER A 57 -17.55 -25.89 1.63
N ASP A 58 -16.93 -25.40 0.56
CA ASP A 58 -15.84 -26.06 -0.15
C ASP A 58 -14.48 -25.71 0.49
N LEU A 59 -13.89 -26.69 1.20
CA LEU A 59 -12.59 -26.53 1.86
C LEU A 59 -11.46 -26.19 0.89
N GLU A 60 -11.51 -26.68 -0.35
CA GLU A 60 -10.47 -26.40 -1.33
C GLU A 60 -10.56 -24.97 -1.84
N ALA A 61 -11.77 -24.43 -1.94
CA ALA A 61 -11.99 -23.04 -2.34
C ALA A 61 -11.31 -22.04 -1.39
N TRP A 62 -11.21 -22.34 -0.09
CA TRP A 62 -10.45 -21.52 0.87
C TRP A 62 -8.96 -21.47 0.56
N ARG A 63 -8.37 -22.61 0.18
CA ARG A 63 -6.96 -22.68 -0.22
C ARG A 63 -6.73 -21.88 -1.50
N VAL A 64 -7.61 -22.04 -2.49
CA VAL A 64 -7.56 -21.30 -3.75
C VAL A 64 -7.66 -19.79 -3.50
N ALA A 65 -8.63 -19.36 -2.69
CA ALA A 65 -8.84 -17.96 -2.33
C ALA A 65 -7.62 -17.38 -1.60
N ALA A 66 -7.01 -18.13 -0.68
CA ALA A 66 -5.78 -17.71 0.01
C ALA A 66 -4.62 -17.48 -0.97
N PHE A 67 -4.47 -18.26 -2.04
CA PHE A 67 -3.38 -18.08 -3.01
C PHE A 67 -3.77 -17.27 -4.26
N SER A 68 -4.89 -16.55 -4.19
CA SER A 68 -5.46 -15.86 -5.36
C SER A 68 -4.73 -14.58 -5.79
N SER A 69 -3.84 -14.03 -4.96
CA SER A 69 -3.10 -12.81 -5.30
C SER A 69 -1.75 -13.11 -5.96
N ASP A 70 -1.40 -12.30 -6.94
CA ASP A 70 -0.05 -12.25 -7.52
C ASP A 70 0.77 -11.08 -6.93
N ALA A 71 0.31 -10.48 -5.82
CA ALA A 71 1.01 -9.39 -5.15
C ALA A 71 2.22 -9.91 -4.36
N GLY A 72 3.41 -9.70 -4.94
CA GLY A 72 4.68 -10.05 -4.31
C GLY A 72 5.04 -11.53 -4.39
N PRO A 73 6.28 -11.91 -4.04
CA PRO A 73 6.82 -13.25 -4.29
C PRO A 73 6.18 -14.36 -3.46
N LEU A 74 5.48 -14.02 -2.38
CA LEU A 74 4.84 -14.99 -1.48
C LEU A 74 3.32 -15.08 -1.66
N HIS A 75 2.72 -14.35 -2.61
CA HIS A 75 1.26 -14.31 -2.85
C HIS A 75 0.38 -13.81 -1.70
N ARG A 76 0.98 -13.42 -0.56
CA ARG A 76 0.33 -12.86 0.64
C ARG A 76 -0.89 -13.65 1.14
N PRO A 77 -0.75 -14.97 1.37
CA PRO A 77 -1.90 -15.85 1.54
C PRO A 77 -2.70 -15.59 2.81
N LEU A 78 -2.07 -15.09 3.88
CA LEU A 78 -2.81 -14.77 5.11
C LEU A 78 -3.72 -13.56 4.91
N SER A 79 -3.28 -12.59 4.12
CA SER A 79 -4.09 -11.41 3.82
C SER A 79 -5.25 -11.77 2.91
N MET A 80 -4.99 -12.56 1.86
CA MET A 80 -6.05 -13.06 0.98
C MET A 80 -7.03 -13.96 1.70
N LEU A 81 -6.57 -14.81 2.60
CA LEU A 81 -7.45 -15.58 3.49
C LEU A 81 -8.32 -14.65 4.34
N SER A 82 -7.78 -13.56 4.88
CA SER A 82 -8.59 -12.60 5.65
C SER A 82 -9.65 -11.91 4.79
N PHE A 83 -9.39 -11.67 3.50
CA PHE A 83 -10.39 -11.15 2.56
C PHE A 83 -11.41 -12.21 2.20
N ALA A 84 -11.00 -13.46 2.00
CA ALA A 84 -11.89 -14.60 1.76
C ALA A 84 -12.85 -14.82 2.93
N VAL A 85 -12.37 -14.74 4.17
CA VAL A 85 -13.22 -14.80 5.38
C VAL A 85 -14.22 -13.65 5.37
N ASN A 86 -13.82 -12.45 4.98
CA ASN A 86 -14.75 -11.33 4.91
C ASN A 86 -15.80 -11.54 3.80
N ALA A 87 -15.37 -11.96 2.61
CA ALA A 87 -16.21 -12.22 1.45
C ALA A 87 -17.25 -13.31 1.74
N SER A 88 -16.88 -14.36 2.49
CA SER A 88 -17.81 -15.43 2.84
C SER A 88 -18.96 -14.98 3.75
N PHE A 89 -18.81 -13.87 4.49
CA PHE A 89 -19.86 -13.33 5.37
C PHE A 89 -20.70 -12.24 4.70
N SER A 90 -20.09 -11.36 3.92
CA SER A 90 -20.75 -10.14 3.43
C SER A 90 -20.85 -10.03 1.90
N GLY A 91 -20.29 -10.97 1.15
CA GLY A 91 -19.96 -10.76 -0.25
C GLY A 91 -18.81 -9.75 -0.43
N VAL A 92 -18.44 -9.49 -1.68
CA VAL A 92 -17.36 -8.57 -2.08
C VAL A 92 -17.91 -7.21 -2.53
N GLU A 93 -19.22 -7.09 -2.72
CA GLU A 93 -19.86 -5.92 -3.31
C GLU A 93 -19.87 -4.71 -2.36
N ILE A 94 -19.73 -4.93 -1.05
CA ILE A 94 -19.94 -3.90 -0.03
C ILE A 94 -18.60 -3.55 0.67
N PRO A 95 -17.94 -2.41 0.33
CA PRO A 95 -16.68 -1.98 0.94
C PRO A 95 -16.73 -1.81 2.46
N TYR A 96 -17.91 -1.45 2.99
CA TYR A 96 -18.14 -1.15 4.39
C TYR A 96 -17.58 -2.22 5.33
N TYR A 97 -17.90 -3.49 5.09
CA TYR A 97 -17.48 -4.58 5.98
C TYR A 97 -15.98 -4.82 5.94
N PHE A 98 -15.34 -4.60 4.77
CA PHE A 98 -13.90 -4.74 4.64
C PHE A 98 -13.14 -3.66 5.41
N LYS A 99 -13.61 -2.42 5.28
CA LYS A 99 -13.01 -1.27 5.99
C LYS A 99 -13.30 -1.32 7.49
N LEU A 100 -14.44 -1.87 7.91
CA LEU A 100 -14.77 -2.09 9.32
C LEU A 100 -13.76 -3.01 9.99
N VAL A 101 -13.42 -4.15 9.36
CA VAL A 101 -12.39 -5.06 9.88
C VAL A 101 -11.03 -4.35 9.99
N ASN A 102 -10.69 -3.48 9.03
CA ASN A 102 -9.46 -2.69 9.09
C ASN A 102 -9.43 -1.70 10.27
N VAL A 103 -10.57 -1.07 10.61
CA VAL A 103 -10.69 -0.20 11.79
C VAL A 103 -10.51 -1.01 13.09
N LEU A 104 -11.14 -2.19 13.19
CA LEU A 104 -10.97 -3.06 14.35
C LEU A 104 -9.51 -3.52 14.50
N LEU A 105 -8.87 -3.88 13.39
CA LEU A 105 -7.47 -4.26 13.37
C LEU A 105 -6.55 -3.09 13.74
N HIS A 106 -6.88 -1.85 13.34
CA HIS A 106 -6.17 -0.64 13.73
C HIS A 106 -6.19 -0.44 15.26
N CYS A 107 -7.35 -0.60 15.90
CA CYS A 107 -7.47 -0.55 17.36
C CYS A 107 -6.68 -1.68 18.05
N ALA A 108 -6.73 -2.90 17.52
CA ALA A 108 -5.95 -4.03 18.05
C ALA A 108 -4.44 -3.78 17.97
N ILE A 109 -3.96 -3.13 16.91
CA ILE A 109 -2.56 -2.73 16.75
C ILE A 109 -2.18 -1.64 17.75
N ALA A 110 -3.02 -0.64 17.96
CA ALA A 110 -2.78 0.37 18.99
C ALA A 110 -2.70 -0.23 20.40
N TRP A 111 -3.49 -1.27 20.70
CA TRP A 111 -3.34 -2.02 21.94
C TRP A 111 -1.97 -2.70 22.06
N LEU A 112 -1.47 -3.31 20.99
CA LEU A 112 -0.13 -3.91 20.98
C LEU A 112 0.97 -2.85 21.14
N ILE A 113 0.81 -1.67 20.55
CA ILE A 113 1.71 -0.53 20.77
C ILE A 113 1.73 -0.13 22.24
N PHE A 114 0.55 0.04 22.87
CA PHE A 114 0.45 0.35 24.29
C PHE A 114 1.18 -0.69 25.16
N ARG A 115 0.98 -1.98 24.87
CA ARG A 115 1.66 -3.09 25.56
C ARG A 115 3.17 -3.08 25.35
N LEU A 116 3.62 -2.86 24.13
CA LEU A 116 5.03 -2.79 23.77
C LEU A 116 5.73 -1.66 24.53
N LEU A 117 5.15 -0.46 24.50
CA LEU A 117 5.71 0.70 25.20
C LEU A 117 5.67 0.52 26.72
N THR A 118 4.63 -0.12 27.26
CA THR A 118 4.58 -0.47 28.70
C THR A 118 5.73 -1.39 29.10
N ALA A 119 6.12 -2.33 28.25
CA ALA A 119 7.25 -3.22 28.51
C ALA A 119 8.62 -2.55 28.32
N LEU A 120 8.74 -1.56 27.42
CA LEU A 120 10.02 -0.96 27.04
C LEU A 120 10.38 0.32 27.82
N ILE A 121 9.43 1.22 28.03
CA ILE A 121 9.68 2.56 28.58
C ILE A 121 10.33 2.54 29.97
N PRO A 122 9.96 1.65 30.92
CA PRO A 122 10.62 1.57 32.21
C PRO A 122 12.13 1.24 32.12
N TYR A 123 12.53 0.47 31.11
CA TYR A 123 13.93 0.09 30.87
C TYR A 123 14.72 1.17 30.11
N MET A 124 14.07 1.89 29.19
CA MET A 124 14.69 2.99 28.46
C MET A 124 14.82 4.26 29.31
N LEU A 125 13.84 4.53 30.17
CA LEU A 125 13.76 5.77 30.96
C LEU A 125 13.65 5.46 32.48
N PRO A 126 14.57 4.68 33.07
CA PRO A 126 14.46 4.24 34.47
C PRO A 126 14.50 5.38 35.49
N HIS A 127 15.02 6.56 35.11
CA HIS A 127 15.12 7.73 35.98
C HIS A 127 13.87 8.62 35.93
N TRP A 128 12.92 8.33 35.06
CA TRP A 128 11.65 9.06 34.99
C TRP A 128 10.68 8.51 36.02
N GLU A 129 9.91 9.41 36.65
CA GLU A 129 8.83 8.99 37.54
C GLU A 129 7.80 8.15 36.79
N GLU A 130 7.23 7.16 37.47
CA GLU A 130 6.26 6.22 36.88
C GLU A 130 5.07 6.92 36.23
N LEU A 131 4.59 8.02 36.82
CA LEU A 131 3.50 8.82 36.24
C LEU A 131 3.87 9.45 34.88
N HIS A 132 5.11 9.94 34.73
CA HIS A 132 5.59 10.51 33.47
C HIS A 132 5.78 9.43 32.40
N GLN A 133 6.28 8.25 32.78
CA GLN A 133 6.37 7.09 31.89
C GLN A 133 4.97 6.68 31.38
N ARG A 134 3.99 6.54 32.28
CA ARG A 134 2.60 6.19 31.95
C ARG A 134 1.95 7.20 31.00
N ARG A 135 2.17 8.49 31.25
CA ARG A 135 1.68 9.57 30.37
C ARG A 135 2.32 9.54 28.99
N LEU A 136 3.63 9.28 28.91
CA LEU A 136 4.33 9.11 27.64
C LEU A 136 3.73 7.94 26.85
N ILE A 137 3.55 6.77 27.49
CA ILE A 137 2.98 5.58 26.86
C ILE A 137 1.59 5.86 26.29
N LEU A 138 0.69 6.47 27.09
CA LEU A 138 -0.66 6.80 26.67
C LEU A 138 -0.67 7.84 25.54
N LEU A 139 0.12 8.90 25.66
CA LEU A 139 0.19 9.97 24.66
C LEU A 139 0.78 9.45 23.34
N ALA A 140 1.86 8.66 23.37
CA ALA A 140 2.46 8.07 22.17
C ALA A 140 1.48 7.13 21.45
N THR A 141 0.75 6.32 22.21
CA THR A 141 -0.30 5.43 21.67
C THR A 141 -1.42 6.24 21.05
N ALA A 142 -1.90 7.30 21.73
CA ALA A 142 -2.96 8.17 21.24
C ALA A 142 -2.55 8.93 19.96
N LEU A 143 -1.33 9.48 19.93
CA LEU A 143 -0.78 10.17 18.75
C LEU A 143 -0.70 9.26 17.53
N TRP A 144 -0.26 8.01 17.71
CA TRP A 144 -0.26 7.02 16.63
C TRP A 144 -1.67 6.66 16.20
N LEU A 145 -2.53 6.26 17.14
CA LEU A 145 -3.89 5.77 16.86
C LEU A 145 -4.80 6.84 16.22
N LEU A 146 -4.63 8.12 16.58
CA LEU A 146 -5.45 9.22 16.06
C LEU A 146 -4.83 9.88 14.81
N HIS A 147 -3.76 9.32 14.25
CA HIS A 147 -3.03 9.98 13.17
C HIS A 147 -3.79 9.95 11.83
N PRO A 148 -4.07 11.10 11.18
CA PRO A 148 -4.80 11.13 9.91
C PRO A 148 -4.08 10.37 8.77
N LEU A 149 -2.74 10.36 8.75
CA LEU A 149 -1.95 9.59 7.78
C LEU A 149 -2.38 8.11 7.67
N HIS A 150 -2.89 7.51 8.76
CA HIS A 150 -3.32 6.11 8.75
C HIS A 150 -4.64 5.87 8.01
N VAL A 151 -5.38 6.91 7.62
CA VAL A 151 -6.57 6.75 6.78
C VAL A 151 -6.25 6.00 5.48
N SER A 152 -5.09 6.26 4.87
CA SER A 152 -4.65 5.55 3.67
C SER A 152 -4.28 4.08 3.88
N THR A 153 -4.11 3.64 5.13
CA THR A 153 -3.91 2.22 5.49
C THR A 153 -5.22 1.56 5.94
N VAL A 154 -6.11 2.33 6.56
CA VAL A 154 -7.35 1.82 7.15
C VAL A 154 -8.49 1.76 6.13
N LEU A 155 -8.71 2.84 5.36
CA LEU A 155 -9.81 2.95 4.40
C LEU A 155 -9.44 2.51 2.98
N TYR A 156 -8.15 2.31 2.68
CA TYR A 156 -7.70 1.64 1.47
C TYR A 156 -7.67 0.12 1.75
N ALA A 157 -8.73 -0.59 1.37
CA ALA A 157 -9.08 -1.87 1.98
C ALA A 157 -7.97 -2.94 1.87
N VAL A 158 -7.31 -3.02 0.71
CA VAL A 158 -6.20 -3.94 0.41
C VAL A 158 -5.00 -3.73 1.34
N GLN A 159 -4.84 -2.53 1.91
CA GLN A 159 -3.79 -2.24 2.89
C GLN A 159 -4.01 -2.93 4.25
N ARG A 160 -5.07 -3.73 4.41
CA ARG A 160 -5.15 -4.77 5.45
C ARG A 160 -3.91 -5.65 5.47
N MET A 161 -3.28 -5.90 4.32
CA MET A 161 -1.98 -6.59 4.22
C MET A 161 -0.91 -5.93 5.10
N THR A 162 -0.83 -4.60 5.05
CA THR A 162 0.09 -3.79 5.87
C THR A 162 -0.31 -3.85 7.35
N GLN A 163 -1.60 -3.80 7.65
CA GLN A 163 -2.09 -3.89 9.03
C GLN A 163 -1.82 -5.26 9.67
N LEU A 164 -2.12 -6.37 8.98
CA LEU A 164 -1.87 -7.73 9.49
C LEU A 164 -0.37 -7.98 9.69
N SER A 165 0.46 -7.58 8.74
CA SER A 165 1.91 -7.67 8.89
C SER A 165 2.39 -6.87 10.10
N THR A 166 1.91 -5.63 10.26
CA THR A 166 2.21 -4.77 11.42
C THR A 166 1.73 -5.38 12.74
N PHE A 167 0.52 -5.96 12.76
CA PHE A 167 -0.04 -6.63 13.93
C PHE A 167 0.86 -7.77 14.40
N PHE A 168 1.27 -8.67 13.50
CA PHE A 168 2.11 -9.81 13.87
C PHE A 168 3.55 -9.41 14.19
N ILE A 169 4.10 -8.38 13.54
CA ILE A 169 5.39 -7.78 13.94
C ILE A 169 5.29 -7.27 15.37
N LEU A 170 4.30 -6.44 15.69
CA LEU A 170 4.15 -5.86 17.03
C LEU A 170 3.83 -6.92 18.08
N LEU A 171 3.03 -7.94 17.75
CA LEU A 171 2.78 -9.07 18.64
C LEU A 171 4.07 -9.81 18.97
N GLY A 172 4.90 -10.11 17.96
CA GLY A 172 6.23 -10.69 18.16
C GLY A 172 7.13 -9.82 19.03
N LEU A 173 7.14 -8.51 18.82
CA LEU A 173 7.91 -7.57 19.63
C LEU A 173 7.40 -7.46 21.07
N VAL A 174 6.09 -7.51 21.30
CA VAL A 174 5.47 -7.54 22.65
C VAL A 174 5.87 -8.82 23.36
N LEU A 175 5.71 -9.98 22.72
CA LEU A 175 6.07 -11.28 23.31
C LEU A 175 7.56 -11.34 23.66
N TYR A 176 8.41 -10.81 22.77
CA TYR A 176 9.83 -10.65 23.03
C TYR A 176 10.08 -9.73 24.23
N ALA A 177 9.54 -8.50 24.22
CA ALA A 177 9.79 -7.50 25.27
C ALA A 177 9.30 -7.96 26.65
N GLU A 178 8.12 -8.58 26.74
CA GLU A 178 7.57 -9.08 28.00
C GLU A 178 8.41 -10.24 28.55
N SER A 179 8.75 -11.22 27.72
CA SER A 179 9.61 -12.34 28.12
C SER A 179 11.00 -11.84 28.53
N ARG A 180 11.55 -10.91 27.74
CA ARG A 180 12.88 -10.35 27.93
C ARG A 180 12.99 -9.50 29.19
N SER A 181 11.91 -8.83 29.60
CA SER A 181 11.83 -8.08 30.86
C SER A 181 12.03 -9.00 32.07
N VAL A 182 11.42 -10.19 32.06
CA VAL A 182 11.61 -11.19 33.12
C VAL A 182 13.03 -11.74 33.10
N TRP A 183 13.57 -12.04 31.92
CA TRP A 183 14.91 -12.60 31.79
C TRP A 183 16.01 -11.62 32.17
N ALA A 184 15.78 -10.32 31.96
CA ALA A 184 16.70 -9.27 32.38
C ALA A 184 16.92 -9.28 33.89
N GLU A 185 15.88 -9.57 34.67
CA GLU A 185 15.93 -9.60 36.14
C GLU A 185 16.30 -10.98 36.69
N ARG A 186 15.70 -12.05 36.15
CA ARG A 186 15.73 -13.40 36.78
C ARG A 186 16.40 -14.47 35.92
N GLY A 187 16.80 -14.14 34.69
CA GLY A 187 17.22 -15.12 33.69
C GLY A 187 16.01 -15.89 33.12
N ALA A 188 16.29 -16.85 32.24
CA ALA A 188 15.27 -17.72 31.64
C ALA A 188 15.59 -19.20 31.84
N SER A 189 14.57 -20.02 31.99
CA SER A 189 14.70 -21.46 31.81
C SER A 189 14.73 -21.82 30.31
N THR A 190 15.31 -22.98 29.98
CA THR A 190 15.32 -23.50 28.60
C THR A 190 13.91 -23.59 28.00
N GLY A 191 12.92 -24.03 28.78
CA GLY A 191 11.53 -24.09 28.34
C GLY A 191 10.93 -22.72 28.01
N GLN A 192 11.27 -21.67 28.76
CA GLN A 192 10.84 -20.30 28.46
C GLN A 192 11.46 -19.77 27.16
N LEU A 193 12.74 -20.07 26.92
CA LEU A 193 13.42 -19.70 25.68
C LEU A 193 12.81 -20.38 24.46
N ILE A 194 12.60 -21.69 24.52
CA ILE A 194 11.98 -22.47 23.44
C ILE A 194 10.59 -21.93 23.13
N ARG A 195 9.74 -21.79 24.16
CA ARG A 195 8.37 -21.29 24.00
C ARG A 195 8.33 -19.90 23.35
N SER A 196 9.16 -18.98 23.83
CA SER A 196 9.20 -17.61 23.29
C SER A 196 9.70 -17.59 21.85
N SER A 197 10.72 -18.42 21.54
CA SER A 197 11.25 -18.55 20.18
C SER A 197 10.20 -19.11 19.21
N LEU A 198 9.42 -20.11 19.62
CA LEU A 198 8.34 -20.68 18.81
C LEU A 198 7.24 -19.66 18.54
N TYR A 199 6.79 -18.90 19.55
CA TYR A 199 5.75 -17.89 19.34
C TYR A 199 6.22 -16.71 18.49
N ILE A 200 7.46 -16.24 18.69
CA ILE A 200 8.06 -15.20 17.84
C ILE A 200 8.22 -15.72 16.41
N GLY A 201 8.65 -16.97 16.23
CA GLY A 201 8.75 -17.63 14.93
C GLY A 201 7.38 -17.75 14.22
N LEU A 202 6.33 -18.10 14.96
CA LEU A 202 4.97 -18.11 14.42
C LEU A 202 4.52 -16.69 14.01
N CYS A 203 4.77 -15.68 14.83
CA CYS A 203 4.47 -14.29 14.48
C CYS A 203 5.23 -13.84 13.21
N LEU A 204 6.49 -14.24 13.06
CA LEU A 204 7.28 -13.96 11.86
C LEU A 204 6.63 -14.57 10.61
N LEU A 205 6.23 -15.85 10.66
CA LEU A 205 5.60 -16.53 9.53
C LEU A 205 4.26 -15.87 9.16
N LEU A 206 3.42 -15.57 10.15
CA LEU A 206 2.14 -14.90 9.92
C LEU A 206 2.35 -13.48 9.36
N ALA A 207 3.36 -12.75 9.84
CA ALA A 207 3.69 -11.44 9.31
C ALA A 207 4.16 -11.49 7.86
N LEU A 208 5.05 -12.45 7.51
CA LEU A 208 5.58 -12.67 6.16
C LEU A 208 4.49 -13.07 5.17
N TYR A 209 3.60 -13.97 5.58
CA TYR A 209 2.46 -14.39 4.76
C TYR A 209 1.35 -13.34 4.68
N SER A 210 1.42 -12.28 5.49
CA SER A 210 0.57 -11.10 5.31
C SER A 210 1.16 -10.13 4.28
N LYS A 211 2.46 -9.81 4.44
CA LYS A 211 3.23 -8.90 3.58
C LYS A 211 4.73 -9.10 3.80
N GLU A 212 5.54 -8.82 2.80
CA GLU A 212 7.01 -8.99 2.84
C GLU A 212 7.68 -8.20 3.97
N ASN A 213 7.07 -7.09 4.40
CA ASN A 213 7.48 -6.30 5.58
C ASN A 213 7.56 -7.14 6.87
N GLY A 214 6.93 -8.32 6.94
CA GLY A 214 6.99 -9.20 8.10
C GLY A 214 8.41 -9.56 8.54
N VAL A 215 9.37 -9.59 7.59
CA VAL A 215 10.78 -9.86 7.87
C VAL A 215 11.40 -8.86 8.86
N LEU A 216 10.84 -7.63 8.94
CA LEU A 216 11.33 -6.56 9.80
C LEU A 216 11.26 -6.92 11.29
N LEU A 217 10.42 -7.89 11.70
CA LEU A 217 10.40 -8.39 13.08
C LEU A 217 11.79 -8.85 13.54
N LEU A 218 12.51 -9.59 12.69
CA LEU A 218 13.87 -10.06 13.01
C LEU A 218 14.85 -8.91 13.19
N TRP A 219 14.69 -7.83 12.43
CA TRP A 219 15.60 -6.69 12.45
C TRP A 219 15.29 -5.71 13.60
N LEU A 220 14.01 -5.63 14.01
CA LEU A 220 13.57 -4.79 15.12
C LEU A 220 13.90 -5.39 16.49
N ILE A 221 13.95 -6.72 16.65
CA ILE A 221 14.32 -7.37 17.94
C ILE A 221 15.68 -6.87 18.47
N PRO A 222 16.77 -6.84 17.68
CA PRO A 222 18.04 -6.26 18.11
C PRO A 222 17.97 -4.79 18.53
N VAL A 223 17.09 -3.98 17.94
CA VAL A 223 16.89 -2.58 18.34
C VAL A 223 16.37 -2.52 19.77
N LEU A 224 15.37 -3.34 20.11
CA LEU A 224 14.83 -3.43 21.46
C LEU A 224 15.90 -3.90 22.46
N GLU A 225 16.70 -4.91 22.09
CA GLU A 225 17.80 -5.40 22.94
C GLU A 225 18.82 -4.30 23.23
N LEU A 226 19.24 -3.54 22.22
CA LEU A 226 20.28 -2.51 22.39
C LEU A 226 19.76 -1.24 23.07
N ALA A 227 18.48 -0.90 22.89
CA ALA A 227 17.86 0.30 23.44
C ALA A 227 17.40 0.11 24.90
N ALA A 228 16.64 -0.94 25.18
CA ALA A 228 15.99 -1.17 26.48
C ALA A 228 16.82 -2.10 27.39
N PHE A 229 17.07 -3.33 26.94
CA PHE A 229 17.58 -4.38 27.83
C PHE A 229 19.10 -4.36 27.99
N LYS A 230 19.82 -3.80 27.02
CA LYS A 230 21.27 -3.56 27.03
C LYS A 230 22.07 -4.79 27.44
N GLY A 231 21.70 -5.98 26.97
CA GLY A 231 22.40 -7.23 27.28
C GLY A 231 22.23 -7.74 28.72
N ARG A 232 21.28 -7.22 29.51
CA ARG A 232 21.06 -7.66 30.89
C ARG A 232 20.44 -9.04 30.98
N TRP A 233 20.92 -9.92 31.84
CA TRP A 233 20.39 -11.27 32.07
C TRP A 233 20.63 -11.66 33.52
N ALA A 234 19.58 -12.12 34.22
CA ALA A 234 19.65 -12.44 35.64
C ALA A 234 20.31 -11.31 36.47
N ALA A 235 19.86 -10.07 36.23
CA ALA A 235 20.37 -8.83 36.80
C ALA A 235 21.85 -8.48 36.50
N LYS A 236 22.52 -9.22 35.61
CA LYS A 236 23.92 -8.99 35.21
C LYS A 236 24.03 -8.59 33.75
N GLU A 237 24.98 -7.75 33.39
CA GLU A 237 25.24 -7.49 31.97
C GLU A 237 26.03 -8.64 31.33
N VAL A 238 25.52 -9.15 30.21
CA VAL A 238 26.15 -10.20 29.41
C VAL A 238 26.56 -9.61 28.05
N PRO A 239 27.87 -9.36 27.82
CA PRO A 239 28.35 -8.72 26.60
C PRO A 239 27.99 -9.46 25.31
N MET A 240 27.87 -10.79 25.38
CA MET A 240 27.49 -11.64 24.24
C MET A 240 26.17 -11.18 23.60
N PHE A 241 25.15 -10.85 24.40
CA PHE A 241 23.86 -10.42 23.87
C PHE A 241 23.93 -9.09 23.14
N LYS A 242 24.77 -8.15 23.63
CA LYS A 242 25.03 -6.90 22.90
C LYS A 242 25.72 -7.17 21.55
N ARG A 243 26.70 -8.08 21.52
CA ARG A 243 27.41 -8.46 20.29
C ARG A 243 26.48 -9.12 19.28
N LEU A 244 25.65 -10.06 19.74
CA LEU A 244 24.64 -10.73 18.91
C LEU A 244 23.60 -9.75 18.38
N ALA A 245 23.16 -8.78 19.18
CA ALA A 245 22.24 -7.75 18.71
C ALA A 245 22.88 -6.85 17.64
N TRP A 246 24.12 -6.39 17.83
CA TRP A 246 24.83 -5.65 16.78
C TRP A 246 25.03 -6.49 15.51
N LEU A 247 25.37 -7.77 15.65
CA LEU A 247 25.46 -8.69 14.52
C LEU A 247 24.10 -8.81 13.82
N GLY A 248 23.00 -8.94 14.58
CA GLY A 248 21.64 -8.97 14.06
C GLY A 248 21.24 -7.70 13.29
N LEU A 249 21.82 -6.55 13.62
CA LEU A 249 21.64 -5.32 12.83
C LEU A 249 22.47 -5.31 11.54
N LEU A 250 23.62 -5.99 11.52
CA LEU A 250 24.55 -6.02 10.37
C LEU A 250 24.20 -7.12 9.35
N VAL A 251 23.72 -8.28 9.80
CA VAL A 251 23.45 -9.44 8.93
C VAL A 251 22.50 -9.10 7.77
N PRO A 252 21.35 -8.42 7.97
CA PRO A 252 20.47 -8.03 6.85
C PRO A 252 21.17 -7.14 5.83
N LEU A 253 22.03 -6.21 6.27
CA LEU A 253 22.80 -5.34 5.37
C LEU A 253 23.81 -6.13 4.54
N LEU A 254 24.48 -7.11 5.16
CA LEU A 254 25.41 -8.00 4.47
C LEU A 254 24.67 -8.90 3.46
N LEU A 255 23.49 -9.40 3.81
CA LEU A 255 22.65 -10.19 2.90
C LEU A 255 22.20 -9.37 1.69
N ILE A 256 21.76 -8.13 1.90
CA ILE A 256 21.39 -7.21 0.81
C ILE A 256 22.60 -6.94 -0.09
N ALA A 257 23.78 -6.66 0.48
CA ALA A 257 25.00 -6.47 -0.29
C ALA A 257 25.38 -7.73 -1.08
N CYS A 258 25.25 -8.91 -0.47
CA CYS A 258 25.48 -10.20 -1.10
C CYS A 258 24.52 -10.41 -2.30
N ILE A 259 23.21 -10.20 -2.11
CA ILE A 259 22.22 -10.28 -3.20
C ILE A 259 22.55 -9.28 -4.32
N ALA A 260 22.93 -8.06 -3.99
CA ALA A 260 23.29 -7.05 -4.98
C ALA A 260 24.54 -7.42 -5.79
N ILE A 261 25.51 -8.13 -5.20
CA ILE A 261 26.73 -8.59 -5.87
C ILE A 261 26.50 -9.84 -6.71
N PHE A 262 25.82 -10.86 -6.15
CA PHE A 262 25.70 -12.18 -6.79
C PHE A 262 24.42 -12.36 -7.62
N HIS A 263 23.36 -11.59 -7.35
CA HIS A 263 22.08 -11.65 -8.05
C HIS A 263 21.56 -10.25 -8.42
N PRO A 264 22.33 -9.45 -9.19
CA PRO A 264 21.95 -8.07 -9.51
C PRO A 264 20.61 -7.97 -10.25
N ASP A 265 20.28 -8.95 -11.10
CA ASP A 265 19.03 -8.96 -11.88
C ASP A 265 17.77 -9.04 -11.01
N PHE A 266 17.87 -9.62 -9.80
CA PHE A 266 16.76 -9.64 -8.85
C PHE A 266 16.33 -8.23 -8.44
N ILE A 267 17.27 -7.29 -8.39
CA ILE A 267 17.02 -5.89 -8.04
C ILE A 267 16.80 -5.06 -9.30
N LEU A 268 17.66 -5.22 -10.31
CA LEU A 268 17.68 -4.38 -11.52
C LEU A 268 16.52 -4.67 -12.47
N GLY A 269 16.02 -5.92 -12.53
CA GLY A 269 14.93 -6.31 -13.42
C GLY A 269 13.64 -5.51 -13.21
N GLY A 270 13.34 -5.14 -11.96
CA GLY A 270 12.16 -4.34 -11.63
C GLY A 270 12.19 -2.90 -12.14
N TYR A 271 13.36 -2.36 -12.49
CA TYR A 271 13.50 -0.99 -12.98
C TYR A 271 13.24 -0.84 -14.48
N GLN A 272 13.16 -1.95 -15.24
CA GLN A 272 12.93 -1.90 -16.68
C GLN A 272 11.57 -1.29 -17.06
N SER A 273 10.59 -1.37 -16.16
CA SER A 273 9.24 -0.82 -16.32
C SER A 273 9.01 0.50 -15.56
N ARG A 274 10.07 1.10 -14.99
CA ARG A 274 10.00 2.33 -14.21
C ARG A 274 10.60 3.52 -14.98
N PRO A 275 10.07 4.74 -14.77
CA PRO A 275 10.62 5.95 -15.38
C PRO A 275 11.88 6.48 -14.66
N PHE A 276 12.40 5.76 -13.67
CA PHE A 276 13.54 6.17 -12.86
C PHE A 276 14.50 5.01 -12.60
N THR A 277 15.76 5.35 -12.31
CA THR A 277 16.82 4.39 -11.98
C THR A 277 16.86 4.06 -10.49
N ILE A 278 17.59 3.00 -10.13
CA ILE A 278 17.87 2.64 -8.73
C ILE A 278 18.57 3.78 -7.98
N GLU A 279 19.54 4.46 -8.62
CA GLU A 279 20.27 5.57 -8.02
C GLU A 279 19.33 6.73 -7.71
N GLN A 280 18.55 7.17 -8.70
CA GLN A 280 17.57 8.25 -8.53
C GLN A 280 16.60 7.91 -7.40
N ARG A 281 16.13 6.67 -7.33
CA ARG A 281 15.26 6.21 -6.26
C ARG A 281 15.94 6.35 -4.90
N VAL A 282 17.09 5.72 -4.69
CA VAL A 282 17.80 5.72 -3.38
C VAL A 282 18.14 7.14 -2.93
N LEU A 283 18.63 7.98 -3.84
CA LEU A 283 18.90 9.39 -3.54
C LEU A 283 17.62 10.15 -3.17
N THR A 284 16.49 9.85 -3.82
CA THR A 284 15.20 10.45 -3.48
C THR A 284 14.75 9.99 -2.09
N GLN A 285 14.94 8.71 -1.74
CA GLN A 285 14.56 8.18 -0.42
C GLN A 285 15.26 8.91 0.75
N LEU A 286 16.50 9.37 0.58
CA LEU A 286 17.20 10.16 1.60
C LEU A 286 16.40 11.40 2.01
N ARG A 287 15.75 12.07 1.05
CA ARG A 287 14.88 13.23 1.30
C ARG A 287 13.51 12.80 1.80
N LEU A 288 12.91 11.78 1.19
CA LEU A 288 11.55 11.34 1.50
C LEU A 288 11.41 10.86 2.94
N LEU A 289 12.42 10.23 3.51
CA LEU A 289 12.39 9.83 4.91
C LEU A 289 12.26 11.05 5.85
N TRP A 290 12.79 12.22 5.49
CA TRP A 290 12.53 13.47 6.22
C TRP A 290 11.12 13.98 5.99
N THR A 291 10.63 13.93 4.75
CA THR A 291 9.23 14.25 4.43
C THR A 291 8.25 13.40 5.24
N TYR A 292 8.54 12.12 5.41
CA TYR A 292 7.78 11.20 6.24
C TYR A 292 7.82 11.56 7.73
N ILE A 293 8.98 11.98 8.26
CA ILE A 293 9.01 12.55 9.62
C ILE A 293 8.10 13.76 9.71
N THR A 294 8.12 14.66 8.73
CA THR A 294 7.25 15.85 8.71
C THR A 294 5.77 15.46 8.69
N TRP A 295 5.38 14.51 7.83
CA TRP A 295 4.01 13.98 7.76
C TRP A 295 3.55 13.36 9.08
N ILE A 296 4.39 12.58 9.75
CA ILE A 296 4.02 11.97 11.03
C ILE A 296 4.04 13.01 12.17
N ALA A 297 4.91 14.02 12.09
CA ALA A 297 5.03 15.02 13.15
C ALA A 297 3.92 16.07 13.08
N LEU A 298 3.46 16.39 11.87
CA LEU A 298 2.48 17.44 11.60
C LEU A 298 1.27 16.83 10.87
N PRO A 299 0.11 16.67 11.55
CA PRO A 299 -1.08 16.04 10.96
C PRO A 299 -1.80 16.99 9.99
N MET A 300 -1.20 17.27 8.83
CA MET A 300 -1.73 18.24 7.87
C MET A 300 -2.31 17.51 6.65
N ASN A 301 -3.60 17.73 6.35
CA ASN A 301 -4.30 17.03 5.27
C ASN A 301 -4.00 17.56 3.86
N ASP A 302 -3.45 18.78 3.77
CA ASP A 302 -3.08 19.48 2.54
C ASP A 302 -1.86 18.88 1.84
N VAL A 303 -0.96 18.21 2.58
CA VAL A 303 0.22 17.54 2.02
C VAL A 303 -0.01 16.07 1.65
N TYR A 304 -1.24 15.60 1.83
CA TYR A 304 -1.62 14.21 1.66
C TYR A 304 -2.50 14.02 0.42
N GLY A 305 -2.45 12.84 -0.19
CA GLY A 305 -3.20 12.50 -1.41
C GLY A 305 -2.97 11.05 -1.84
N LEU A 306 -3.72 10.59 -2.83
CA LEU A 306 -3.50 9.26 -3.43
C LEU A 306 -2.23 9.20 -4.29
N PHE A 307 -1.84 10.32 -4.89
CA PHE A 307 -0.72 10.42 -5.81
C PHE A 307 0.28 11.48 -5.33
N HIS A 308 1.57 11.19 -5.53
CA HIS A 308 2.71 11.98 -5.08
C HIS A 308 3.80 12.06 -6.16
N ASP A 309 3.39 11.94 -7.43
CA ASP A 309 4.25 12.02 -8.62
C ASP A 309 4.75 13.44 -8.92
N ASP A 310 4.19 14.44 -8.24
CA ASP A 310 4.68 15.82 -8.19
C ASP A 310 5.97 15.98 -7.37
N ILE A 311 6.32 14.99 -6.55
CA ILE A 311 7.58 15.01 -5.81
C ILE A 311 8.76 14.76 -6.77
N LYS A 312 9.53 15.82 -7.00
CA LYS A 312 10.72 15.80 -7.84
C LYS A 312 11.71 14.72 -7.40
N LEU A 313 12.10 13.86 -8.34
CA LEU A 313 13.14 12.85 -8.14
C LEU A 313 14.53 13.50 -8.05
N SER A 314 15.39 12.92 -7.22
CA SER A 314 16.81 13.28 -7.16
C SER A 314 17.53 12.74 -8.38
N GLN A 315 18.04 13.63 -9.24
CA GLN A 315 18.83 13.26 -10.42
C GLN A 315 20.30 13.00 -10.07
N SER A 316 20.78 13.63 -9.01
CA SER A 316 22.14 13.45 -8.46
C SER A 316 22.16 13.90 -7.00
N TRP A 317 23.32 13.77 -6.34
CA TRP A 317 23.54 14.30 -4.99
C TRP A 317 23.28 15.81 -4.86
N TRP A 318 23.43 16.57 -5.95
CA TRP A 318 23.36 18.04 -5.96
C TRP A 318 22.04 18.57 -6.53
N GLN A 319 21.25 17.71 -7.19
CA GLN A 319 20.01 18.09 -7.85
C GLN A 319 18.85 17.21 -7.39
N PRO A 320 18.00 17.69 -6.45
CA PRO A 320 18.11 18.98 -5.74
C PRO A 320 19.21 18.98 -4.66
N ALA A 321 19.68 20.17 -4.27
CA ALA A 321 20.71 20.32 -3.23
C ALA A 321 20.26 19.80 -1.85
N THR A 322 18.95 19.66 -1.64
CA THR A 322 18.41 19.02 -0.44
C THR A 322 18.81 17.55 -0.32
N THR A 323 19.24 16.88 -1.40
CA THR A 323 19.61 15.45 -1.39
C THR A 323 20.83 15.18 -0.53
N TRP A 324 21.96 15.83 -0.80
CA TRP A 324 23.16 15.65 0.00
C TRP A 324 22.99 16.18 1.43
N LEU A 325 22.23 17.28 1.62
CA LEU A 325 21.89 17.80 2.95
C LEU A 325 21.10 16.77 3.77
N SER A 326 20.09 16.14 3.17
CA SER A 326 19.33 15.06 3.81
C SER A 326 20.18 13.84 4.13
N GLY A 327 21.10 13.47 3.23
CA GLY A 327 22.08 12.40 3.48
C GLY A 327 22.99 12.71 4.67
N LEU A 328 23.57 13.92 4.70
CA LEU A 328 24.41 14.38 5.81
C LEU A 328 23.63 14.43 7.13
N ALA A 329 22.40 14.95 7.10
CA ALA A 329 21.54 15.01 8.28
C ALA A 329 21.25 13.60 8.83
N TRP A 330 21.01 12.61 7.97
CA TRP A 330 20.84 11.22 8.40
C TRP A 330 22.11 10.64 9.03
N LEU A 331 23.28 10.89 8.44
CA LEU A 331 24.56 10.47 9.01
C LEU A 331 24.76 11.06 10.42
N VAL A 332 24.46 12.35 10.60
CA VAL A 332 24.55 13.02 11.90
C VAL A 332 23.55 12.42 12.90
N VAL A 333 22.29 12.27 12.52
CA VAL A 333 21.25 11.73 13.43
C VAL A 333 21.55 10.28 13.83
N ILE A 334 22.00 9.45 12.91
CA ILE A 334 22.41 8.06 13.21
C ILE A 334 23.64 8.04 14.13
N ALA A 335 24.65 8.87 13.85
CA ALA A 335 25.85 8.97 14.68
C ALA A 335 25.52 9.44 16.11
N VAL A 336 24.65 10.45 16.25
CA VAL A 336 24.15 10.92 17.55
C VAL A 336 23.36 9.84 18.26
N ALA A 337 22.43 9.17 17.57
CA ALA A 337 21.63 8.08 18.12
C ALA A 337 22.53 6.94 18.66
N ILE A 338 23.53 6.51 17.91
CA ILE A 338 24.45 5.43 18.29
C ILE A 338 25.37 5.86 19.44
N SER A 339 26.04 7.01 19.32
CA SER A 339 27.00 7.50 20.33
C SER A 339 26.33 7.86 21.65
N MET A 340 25.12 8.41 21.61
CA MET A 340 24.36 8.80 22.79
C MET A 340 23.39 7.73 23.28
N ARG A 341 23.40 6.50 22.72
CA ARG A 341 22.43 5.44 23.07
C ARG A 341 22.31 5.13 24.56
N GLN A 342 23.37 5.38 25.34
CA GLN A 342 23.33 5.17 26.79
C GLN A 342 22.60 6.29 27.54
N ARG A 343 22.69 7.53 27.04
CA ARG A 343 22.06 8.73 27.62
C ARG A 343 20.66 8.98 27.06
N LEU A 344 20.47 8.72 25.76
CA LEU A 344 19.23 8.92 25.00
C LEU A 344 18.77 7.61 24.34
N PRO A 345 18.49 6.55 25.10
CA PRO A 345 18.07 5.25 24.53
C PRO A 345 16.76 5.35 23.75
N LEU A 346 15.87 6.28 24.11
CA LEU A 346 14.63 6.53 23.38
C LEU A 346 14.89 7.10 21.97
N LEU A 347 15.88 8.00 21.83
CA LEU A 347 16.29 8.53 20.54
C LEU A 347 16.90 7.42 19.68
N PHE A 348 17.77 6.60 20.26
CA PHE A 348 18.33 5.44 19.58
C PHE A 348 17.25 4.47 19.08
N PHE A 349 16.29 4.13 19.95
CA PHE A 349 15.13 3.31 19.57
C PHE A 349 14.36 3.94 18.42
N ALA A 350 13.94 5.20 18.54
CA ALA A 350 13.09 5.84 17.55
C ALA A 350 13.79 5.97 16.18
N VAL A 351 15.05 6.40 16.14
CA VAL A 351 15.79 6.54 14.87
C VAL A 351 15.96 5.19 14.18
N LEU A 352 16.41 4.16 14.89
CA LEU A 352 16.63 2.84 14.26
C LEU A 352 15.32 2.16 13.91
N PHE A 353 14.30 2.26 14.77
CA PHE A 353 12.97 1.71 14.49
C PHE A 353 12.37 2.37 13.25
N PHE A 354 12.46 3.70 13.12
CA PHE A 354 11.94 4.43 11.97
C PHE A 354 12.63 4.01 10.65
N LEU A 355 13.96 3.92 10.66
CA LEU A 355 14.74 3.55 9.46
C LEU A 355 14.51 2.09 9.06
N ILE A 356 14.47 1.16 10.04
CA ILE A 356 14.21 -0.26 9.77
C ILE A 356 12.76 -0.46 9.32
N ALA A 357 11.78 0.21 9.92
CA ALA A 357 10.38 0.09 9.51
C ALA A 357 10.15 0.55 8.05
N HIS A 358 11.00 1.43 7.53
CA HIS A 358 10.97 1.87 6.12
C HIS A 358 11.86 1.04 5.18
N SER A 359 12.75 0.18 5.68
CA SER A 359 13.83 -0.41 4.88
C SER A 359 13.36 -1.36 3.79
N MET A 360 12.15 -1.91 3.87
CA MET A 360 11.58 -2.77 2.83
C MET A 360 10.90 -1.97 1.70
N GLU A 361 10.32 -0.81 2.01
CA GLU A 361 9.51 -0.05 1.04
C GLU A 361 10.19 1.22 0.53
N SER A 362 11.14 1.78 1.30
CA SER A 362 11.91 3.00 1.01
C SER A 362 13.38 2.66 0.76
N SER A 363 13.62 1.66 -0.11
CA SER A 363 14.95 1.11 -0.38
C SER A 363 15.16 0.81 -1.86
N ILE A 364 16.05 -0.14 -2.16
CA ILE A 364 16.50 -0.52 -3.50
C ILE A 364 15.45 -1.23 -4.36
N PHE A 365 14.32 -1.67 -3.80
CA PHE A 365 13.28 -2.35 -4.57
C PHE A 365 12.50 -1.38 -5.45
N ALA A 366 12.21 -1.78 -6.70
CA ALA A 366 11.58 -0.95 -7.74
C ALA A 366 10.06 -0.69 -7.52
N LEU A 367 9.72 -0.20 -6.33
CA LEU A 367 8.37 0.24 -5.97
C LEU A 367 8.18 1.71 -6.37
N GLU A 368 6.97 2.25 -6.24
CA GLU A 368 6.77 3.71 -6.35
C GLU A 368 7.63 4.46 -5.32
N PRO A 369 8.11 5.68 -5.59
CA PRO A 369 8.93 6.43 -4.66
C PRO A 369 8.22 6.71 -3.33
N VAL A 370 6.93 7.06 -3.37
CA VAL A 370 6.19 7.59 -2.21
C VAL A 370 4.81 6.96 -2.10
N PHE A 371 4.47 6.50 -0.90
CA PHE A 371 3.09 6.24 -0.48
C PHE A 371 2.92 6.55 1.00
N GLU A 372 1.75 7.06 1.37
CA GLU A 372 1.40 7.36 2.76
C GLU A 372 1.37 6.11 3.64
N HIS A 373 0.74 5.03 3.18
CA HIS A 373 0.51 3.81 3.97
C HIS A 373 1.78 3.07 4.39
N ARG A 374 2.95 3.44 3.83
CA ARG A 374 4.28 2.93 4.25
C ARG A 374 4.68 3.38 5.64
N ASN A 375 4.14 4.52 6.08
CA ASN A 375 4.45 5.12 7.37
C ASN A 375 3.77 4.39 8.54
N TYR A 376 2.90 3.42 8.28
CA TYR A 376 2.02 2.84 9.30
C TYR A 376 2.76 2.29 10.52
N LEU A 377 3.75 1.40 10.31
CA LEU A 377 4.60 0.89 11.40
C LEU A 377 5.58 1.95 11.91
N ALA A 378 6.23 2.68 11.01
CA ALA A 378 7.29 3.63 11.34
C ALA A 378 6.81 4.83 12.16
N ALA A 379 5.53 5.21 12.03
CA ALA A 379 4.92 6.31 12.77
C ALA A 379 5.06 6.14 14.29
N LEU A 380 5.14 4.90 14.80
CA LEU A 380 5.36 4.63 16.21
C LEU A 380 6.61 5.36 16.75
N ALA A 381 7.71 5.37 15.98
CA ALA A 381 8.96 5.99 16.40
C ALA A 381 8.81 7.49 16.64
N VAL A 382 8.18 8.20 15.70
CA VAL A 382 7.98 9.65 15.78
C VAL A 382 6.96 9.99 16.86
N SER A 383 5.85 9.25 16.96
CA SER A 383 4.84 9.43 18.02
C SER A 383 5.43 9.31 19.43
N VAL A 384 6.37 8.38 19.63
CA VAL A 384 7.07 8.20 20.90
C VAL A 384 7.98 9.40 21.22
N LEU A 385 8.72 9.93 20.24
CA LEU A 385 9.57 11.11 20.44
C LEU A 385 8.77 12.38 20.72
N LEU A 386 7.66 12.57 20.00
CA LEU A 386 6.74 13.69 20.23
C LEU A 386 6.15 13.62 21.64
N ALA A 387 5.64 12.46 22.04
CA ALA A 387 5.11 12.26 23.38
C ALA A 387 6.17 12.54 24.46
N ALA A 388 7.38 12.01 24.30
CA ALA A 388 8.48 12.27 25.24
C ALA A 388 8.83 13.75 25.34
N SER A 389 8.88 14.45 24.20
CA SER A 389 9.16 15.90 24.14
C SER A 389 8.09 16.71 24.87
N CYS A 390 6.81 16.38 24.66
CA CYS A 390 5.68 16.99 25.38
C CYS A 390 5.77 16.77 26.90
N ILE A 391 6.14 15.57 27.35
CA ILE A 391 6.29 15.29 28.79
C ILE A 391 7.49 16.02 29.39
N CYS A 392 8.61 16.12 28.67
CA CYS A 392 9.76 16.92 29.11
C CYS A 392 9.40 18.40 29.27
N PHE A 393 8.69 18.98 28.30
CA PHE A 393 8.33 20.40 28.30
C PHE A 393 7.32 20.76 29.41
N THR A 394 6.42 19.82 29.73
CA THR A 394 5.37 20.03 30.73
C THR A 394 5.76 19.58 32.14
N ARG A 395 7.05 19.29 32.38
CA ARG A 395 7.53 18.84 33.68
C ARG A 395 7.32 19.95 34.72
N GLY A 396 6.68 19.59 35.84
CA GLY A 396 6.35 20.53 36.93
C GLY A 396 5.05 21.31 36.74
N TRP A 397 4.34 21.14 35.61
CA TRP A 397 3.06 21.82 35.39
C TRP A 397 1.94 21.21 36.24
N SER A 398 0.96 22.04 36.62
CA SER A 398 -0.19 21.55 37.40
C SER A 398 -1.07 20.60 36.57
N LYS A 399 -1.85 19.75 37.26
CA LYS A 399 -2.76 18.77 36.61
C LYS A 399 -3.75 19.43 35.63
N ARG A 400 -4.16 20.68 35.88
CA ARG A 400 -5.05 21.44 34.98
C ARG A 400 -4.34 21.79 33.68
N HIS A 401 -3.13 22.35 33.75
CA HIS A 401 -2.35 22.72 32.57
C HIS A 401 -1.97 21.49 31.74
N LEU A 402 -1.61 20.38 32.40
CA LEU A 402 -1.32 19.12 31.70
C LEU A 402 -2.51 18.61 30.91
N ARG A 403 -3.72 18.60 31.48
CA ARG A 403 -4.94 18.22 30.75
C ARG A 403 -5.17 19.13 29.54
N LEU A 404 -4.96 20.43 29.70
CA LEU A 404 -5.09 21.40 28.60
C LEU A 404 -4.09 21.11 27.48
N VAL A 405 -2.82 20.85 27.80
CA VAL A 405 -1.80 20.51 26.78
C VAL A 405 -2.17 19.22 26.05
N PHE A 406 -2.61 18.19 26.76
CA PHE A 406 -3.04 16.94 26.11
C PHE A 406 -4.19 17.16 25.14
N VAL A 407 -5.19 17.96 25.52
CA VAL A 407 -6.30 18.32 24.63
C VAL A 407 -5.80 19.11 23.44
N LEU A 408 -4.97 20.14 23.65
CA LEU A 408 -4.42 20.97 22.57
C LEU A 408 -3.54 20.17 21.60
N VAL A 409 -2.80 19.18 22.09
CA VAL A 409 -1.95 18.31 21.26
C VAL A 409 -2.79 17.30 20.47
N LEU A 410 -3.81 16.68 21.08
CA LEU A 410 -4.60 15.63 20.42
C LEU A 410 -5.73 16.16 19.54
N MET A 411 -6.27 17.34 19.84
CA MET A 411 -7.41 17.92 19.12
C MET A 411 -7.14 18.09 17.60
N PRO A 412 -5.97 18.60 17.15
CA PRO A 412 -5.64 18.63 15.73
C PRO A 412 -5.65 17.24 15.07
N PHE A 413 -5.14 16.21 15.74
CA PHE A 413 -5.13 14.84 15.21
C PHE A 413 -6.55 14.32 15.02
N VAL A 414 -7.43 14.50 16.02
CA VAL A 414 -8.84 14.08 15.95
C VAL A 414 -9.58 14.80 14.82
N LEU A 415 -9.46 16.13 14.74
CA LEU A 415 -10.14 16.92 13.71
C LEU A 415 -9.66 16.54 12.31
N GLN A 416 -8.34 16.40 12.13
CA GLN A 416 -7.76 16.08 10.83
C GLN A 416 -8.08 14.63 10.43
N LEU A 417 -8.13 13.70 11.39
CA LEU A 417 -8.59 12.33 11.15
C LEU A 417 -10.05 12.30 10.70
N ALA A 418 -10.95 12.97 11.42
CA ALA A 418 -12.36 13.03 11.08
C ALA A 418 -12.59 13.67 9.70
N LEU A 419 -11.91 14.80 9.41
CA LEU A 419 -11.97 15.46 8.11
C LEU A 419 -11.48 14.53 7.00
N ARG A 420 -10.37 13.83 7.22
CA ARG A 420 -9.80 12.94 6.20
C ARG A 420 -10.68 11.72 5.96
N ALA A 421 -11.23 11.12 7.01
CA ALA A 421 -12.18 10.02 6.89
C ALA A 421 -13.45 10.45 6.13
N TYR A 422 -13.92 11.68 6.35
CA TYR A 422 -15.02 12.28 5.59
C TYR A 422 -14.66 12.46 4.10
N ILE A 423 -13.46 12.97 3.78
CA ILE A 423 -12.99 13.11 2.38
C ILE A 423 -12.95 11.74 1.68
N TRP A 424 -12.44 10.71 2.36
CA TRP A 424 -12.31 9.35 1.82
C TRP A 424 -13.63 8.57 1.74
N ALA A 425 -14.71 9.13 2.28
CA ALA A 425 -16.05 8.53 2.24
C ALA A 425 -16.71 8.62 0.85
N ASP A 426 -16.16 9.41 -0.07
CA ASP A 426 -16.77 9.72 -1.35
C ASP A 426 -15.71 9.99 -2.41
N GLU A 427 -15.93 9.47 -3.61
CA GLU A 427 -14.93 9.51 -4.66
C GLU A 427 -14.74 10.91 -5.24
N ASP A 428 -15.80 11.72 -5.35
CA ASP A 428 -15.73 13.07 -5.88
C ASP A 428 -14.92 13.97 -4.93
N ARG A 429 -15.21 13.89 -3.62
CA ARG A 429 -14.43 14.60 -2.59
C ARG A 429 -12.98 14.16 -2.56
N LEU A 430 -12.71 12.86 -2.71
CA LEU A 430 -11.35 12.34 -2.74
C LEU A 430 -10.59 12.81 -3.99
N ALA A 431 -11.22 12.77 -5.16
CA ALA A 431 -10.63 13.24 -6.42
C ALA A 431 -10.31 14.74 -6.34
N LEU A 432 -11.27 15.56 -5.89
CA LEU A 432 -11.10 17.00 -5.74
C LEU A 432 -10.02 17.34 -4.71
N SER A 433 -10.03 16.70 -3.54
CA SER A 433 -9.01 16.95 -2.51
C SER A 433 -7.61 16.57 -3.00
N THR A 434 -7.48 15.45 -3.71
CA THR A 434 -6.17 15.01 -4.24
C THR A 434 -5.66 15.97 -5.31
N TYR A 435 -6.55 16.45 -6.18
CA TYR A 435 -6.25 17.49 -7.17
C TYR A 435 -5.78 18.80 -6.53
N LEU A 436 -6.50 19.30 -5.52
CA LEU A 436 -6.17 20.56 -4.85
C LEU A 436 -4.85 20.48 -4.05
N ASN A 437 -4.57 19.33 -3.44
CA ASN A 437 -3.37 19.10 -2.65
C ASN A 437 -2.13 18.87 -3.54
N HIS A 438 -2.32 18.28 -4.72
CA HIS A 438 -1.24 17.96 -5.66
C HIS A 438 -1.53 18.52 -7.08
N PRO A 439 -1.53 19.86 -7.26
CA PRO A 439 -1.87 20.50 -8.54
C PRO A 439 -0.80 20.29 -9.63
N GLU A 440 0.36 19.73 -9.29
CA GLU A 440 1.39 19.37 -10.26
C GLU A 440 1.38 17.89 -10.64
N SER A 441 0.54 17.06 -10.00
CA SER A 441 0.44 15.63 -10.27
C SER A 441 -0.48 15.37 -11.45
N THR A 442 0.07 14.84 -12.55
CA THR A 442 -0.71 14.47 -13.74
C THR A 442 -1.72 13.37 -13.42
N ARG A 443 -1.41 12.48 -12.46
CA ARG A 443 -2.33 11.44 -11.99
C ARG A 443 -3.51 12.01 -11.22
N SER A 444 -3.31 13.04 -10.41
CA SER A 444 -4.38 13.74 -9.68
C SER A 444 -5.34 14.45 -10.64
N HIS A 445 -4.79 15.17 -11.63
CA HIS A 445 -5.58 15.75 -12.72
C HIS A 445 -6.37 14.66 -13.47
N PHE A 446 -5.74 13.53 -13.80
CA PHE A 446 -6.38 12.45 -14.55
C PHE A 446 -7.54 11.81 -13.77
N MET A 447 -7.37 11.59 -12.47
CA MET A 447 -8.44 11.08 -11.59
C MET A 447 -9.60 12.08 -11.51
N TYR A 448 -9.31 13.37 -11.34
CA TYR A 448 -10.33 14.42 -11.30
C TYR A 448 -11.09 14.53 -12.63
N ALA A 449 -10.39 14.51 -13.76
CA ALA A 449 -11.00 14.53 -15.08
C ALA A 449 -11.92 13.32 -15.33
N ASN A 450 -11.51 12.11 -14.95
CA ASN A 450 -12.37 10.92 -15.05
C ASN A 450 -13.61 11.03 -14.17
N ASN A 451 -13.47 11.58 -12.97
CA ASN A 451 -14.58 11.83 -12.07
C ASN A 451 -15.60 12.81 -12.69
N LEU A 452 -15.12 13.90 -13.31
CA LEU A 452 -15.97 14.85 -14.04
C LEU A 452 -16.70 14.19 -15.21
N VAL A 453 -16.03 13.34 -16.01
CA VAL A 453 -16.67 12.57 -17.09
C VAL A 453 -17.76 11.66 -16.56
N ARG A 454 -17.51 10.96 -15.45
CA ARG A 454 -18.52 10.10 -14.82
C ARG A 454 -19.74 10.91 -14.40
N ARG A 455 -19.53 12.01 -13.67
CA ARG A 455 -20.62 12.90 -13.23
C ARG A 455 -21.42 13.45 -14.41
N ALA A 456 -20.78 13.79 -15.51
CA ALA A 456 -21.47 14.21 -16.71
C ALA A 456 -22.38 13.10 -17.30
N ASN A 457 -21.92 11.85 -17.27
CA ASN A 457 -22.73 10.71 -17.71
C ASN A 457 -23.92 10.48 -16.78
N ASP A 458 -23.75 10.61 -15.46
CA ASP A 458 -24.81 10.44 -14.47
C ASP A 458 -25.90 11.52 -14.63
N GLU A 459 -25.51 12.79 -14.82
CA GLU A 459 -26.43 13.91 -15.06
C GLU A 459 -27.17 13.77 -16.40
N SER A 460 -26.55 13.14 -17.40
CA SER A 460 -27.20 12.86 -18.69
C SER A 460 -28.29 11.78 -18.58
N GLY A 461 -28.22 10.89 -17.58
CA GLY A 461 -29.18 9.80 -17.36
C GLY A 461 -30.40 10.18 -16.50
N LEU A 462 -30.30 11.20 -15.65
CA LEU A 462 -31.33 11.59 -14.68
C LEU A 462 -31.91 12.98 -15.01
N GLN A 463 -33.03 13.03 -15.76
CA GLN A 463 -33.79 14.26 -16.08
C GLN A 463 -32.89 15.48 -16.42
N ALA A 464 -32.11 15.29 -17.49
CA ALA A 464 -30.92 16.05 -17.85
C ALA A 464 -31.04 17.58 -17.83
N ASP A 465 -30.24 18.21 -16.98
CA ASP A 465 -29.67 19.52 -17.31
C ASP A 465 -28.49 19.30 -18.27
N ALA A 466 -28.80 19.23 -19.57
CA ALA A 466 -27.81 19.03 -20.63
C ALA A 466 -26.67 20.07 -20.56
N SER A 467 -26.96 21.29 -20.09
CA SER A 467 -25.97 22.35 -19.96
C SER A 467 -24.93 22.06 -18.88
N LYS A 468 -25.35 21.43 -17.77
CA LYS A 468 -24.46 21.04 -16.68
C LYS A 468 -23.58 19.85 -17.05
N ALA A 469 -24.14 18.85 -17.74
CA ALA A 469 -23.36 17.73 -18.26
C ALA A 469 -22.30 18.20 -19.27
N GLU A 470 -22.66 19.12 -20.18
CA GLU A 470 -21.72 19.72 -21.13
C GLU A 470 -20.61 20.51 -20.42
N ALA A 471 -20.95 21.33 -19.42
CA ALA A 471 -19.95 22.08 -18.63
C ALA A 471 -18.94 21.16 -17.93
N LEU A 472 -19.39 20.03 -17.37
CA LEU A 472 -18.52 19.03 -16.76
C LEU A 472 -17.59 18.35 -17.78
N LEU A 473 -18.08 18.04 -18.98
CA LEU A 473 -17.26 17.49 -20.06
C LEU A 473 -16.23 18.48 -20.58
N ILE A 474 -16.58 19.76 -20.70
CA ILE A 474 -15.64 20.83 -21.07
C ILE A 474 -14.54 20.94 -20.01
N ALA A 475 -14.91 20.94 -18.72
CA ALA A 475 -13.93 20.95 -17.64
C ALA A 475 -13.01 19.72 -17.70
N ALA A 476 -13.56 18.51 -17.86
CA ALA A 476 -12.76 17.29 -17.97
C ALA A 476 -11.80 17.33 -19.17
N ARG A 477 -12.27 17.81 -20.32
CA ARG A 477 -11.45 17.97 -21.53
C ARG A 477 -10.27 18.92 -21.28
N ASN A 478 -10.51 20.07 -20.65
CA ASN A 478 -9.46 21.03 -20.29
C ASN A 478 -8.40 20.38 -19.38
N GLU A 479 -8.81 19.58 -18.39
CA GLU A 479 -7.88 18.86 -17.53
C GLU A 479 -7.00 17.86 -18.30
N TYR A 480 -7.57 17.11 -19.24
CA TYR A 480 -6.77 16.22 -20.10
C TYR A 480 -5.79 16.99 -20.98
N GLU A 481 -6.18 18.15 -21.53
CA GLU A 481 -5.28 19.00 -22.30
C GLU A 481 -4.14 19.55 -21.44
N LEU A 482 -4.41 19.98 -20.20
CA LEU A 482 -3.39 20.44 -19.26
C LEU A 482 -2.36 19.35 -18.97
N ILE A 483 -2.82 18.10 -18.73
CA ILE A 483 -1.91 16.96 -18.58
C ILE A 483 -1.04 16.79 -19.82
N VAL A 484 -1.65 16.86 -21.01
CA VAL A 484 -0.95 16.68 -22.29
C VAL A 484 -0.02 17.86 -22.62
N GLN A 485 -0.21 19.03 -22.03
CA GLN A 485 0.75 20.15 -22.10
C GLN A 485 1.96 19.89 -21.20
N LYS A 486 1.76 19.37 -19.99
CA LYS A 486 2.85 19.01 -19.05
C LYS A 486 3.62 17.78 -19.52
N GLU A 487 2.90 16.77 -20.01
CA GLU A 487 3.42 15.50 -20.48
C GLU A 487 2.87 15.20 -21.90
N PRO A 488 3.55 15.67 -22.96
CA PRO A 488 3.08 15.56 -24.34
C PRO A 488 2.76 14.15 -24.84
N MET A 489 3.34 13.12 -24.20
CA MET A 489 3.19 11.70 -24.53
C MET A 489 2.35 10.93 -23.49
N HIS A 490 1.57 11.61 -22.65
CA HIS A 490 0.68 10.96 -21.68
C HIS A 490 -0.50 10.26 -22.39
N LEU A 491 -0.28 9.00 -22.74
CA LEU A 491 -1.18 8.19 -23.58
C LEU A 491 -2.60 8.07 -23.01
N PRO A 492 -2.81 7.87 -21.69
CA PRO A 492 -4.17 7.84 -21.14
C PRO A 492 -4.97 9.12 -21.43
N SER A 493 -4.36 10.29 -21.29
CA SER A 493 -5.04 11.56 -21.57
C SER A 493 -5.27 11.76 -23.07
N LEU A 494 -4.32 11.38 -23.92
CA LEU A 494 -4.48 11.46 -25.38
C LEU A 494 -5.67 10.58 -25.86
N VAL A 495 -5.79 9.36 -25.33
CA VAL A 495 -6.92 8.46 -25.63
C VAL A 495 -8.24 9.06 -25.13
N MET A 496 -8.26 9.65 -23.93
CA MET A 496 -9.46 10.29 -23.40
C MET A 496 -9.88 11.52 -24.21
N LEU A 497 -8.93 12.34 -24.67
CA LEU A 497 -9.20 13.47 -25.58
C LEU A 497 -9.76 13.00 -26.91
N TYR A 498 -9.15 11.97 -27.52
CA TYR A 498 -9.70 11.37 -28.75
C TYR A 498 -11.14 10.91 -28.55
N ARG A 499 -11.41 10.21 -27.44
CA ARG A 499 -12.76 9.69 -27.13
C ARG A 499 -13.78 10.80 -26.93
N LEU A 500 -13.45 11.81 -26.12
CA LEU A 500 -14.35 12.95 -25.88
C LEU A 500 -14.62 13.75 -27.15
N ASP A 501 -13.59 14.01 -27.95
CA ASP A 501 -13.74 14.77 -29.21
C ASP A 501 -14.43 13.94 -30.30
N SER A 502 -14.41 12.61 -30.19
CA SER A 502 -15.20 11.73 -31.07
C SER A 502 -16.68 11.75 -30.72
N LYS A 503 -17.01 11.58 -29.44
CA LYS A 503 -18.39 11.39 -28.97
C LYS A 503 -19.14 12.70 -28.70
N ASN A 504 -18.47 13.66 -28.07
CA ASN A 504 -19.11 14.84 -27.48
C ASN A 504 -18.73 16.13 -28.20
N PHE A 505 -17.49 16.25 -28.70
CA PHE A 505 -16.99 17.47 -29.35
C PHE A 505 -16.61 17.25 -30.83
N SER A 506 -17.44 16.51 -31.54
CA SER A 506 -17.23 16.15 -32.96
C SER A 506 -17.02 17.36 -33.87
N PHE A 507 -17.56 18.53 -33.51
CA PHE A 507 -17.44 19.80 -34.21
C PHE A 507 -16.05 20.44 -34.16
N LEU A 508 -15.17 20.03 -33.22
CA LEU A 508 -13.82 20.59 -33.09
C LEU A 508 -12.84 20.09 -34.16
N ASN A 509 -13.17 18.99 -34.86
CA ASN A 509 -12.30 18.36 -35.88
C ASN A 509 -10.86 18.07 -35.41
N SER A 510 -10.65 17.90 -34.11
CA SER A 510 -9.34 17.69 -33.45
C SER A 510 -8.94 16.21 -33.33
N ARG A 511 -9.80 15.27 -33.75
CA ARG A 511 -9.57 13.83 -33.58
C ARG A 511 -8.33 13.33 -34.30
N GLU A 512 -8.09 13.82 -35.52
CA GLU A 512 -6.91 13.45 -36.31
C GLU A 512 -5.62 13.89 -35.62
N LEU A 513 -5.61 15.10 -35.02
CA LEU A 513 -4.50 15.60 -34.23
C LEU A 513 -4.21 14.68 -33.03
N TRP A 514 -5.22 14.27 -32.27
CA TRP A 514 -5.02 13.37 -31.13
C TRP A 514 -4.53 12.00 -31.56
N LEU A 515 -5.04 11.47 -32.68
CA LEU A 515 -4.58 10.22 -33.26
C LEU A 515 -3.10 10.28 -33.66
N GLU A 516 -2.67 11.36 -34.32
CA GLU A 516 -1.26 11.57 -34.67
C GLU A 516 -0.37 11.60 -33.43
N ARG A 517 -0.81 12.28 -32.35
CA ARG A 517 -0.08 12.33 -31.09
C ARG A 517 -0.03 10.98 -30.37
N ILE A 518 -1.10 10.19 -30.43
CA ILE A 518 -1.10 8.80 -29.94
C ILE A 518 -0.03 7.99 -30.67
N LEU A 519 0.02 8.06 -32.01
CA LEU A 519 1.00 7.35 -32.83
C LEU A 519 2.43 7.84 -32.55
N GLN A 520 2.63 9.14 -32.35
CA GLN A 520 3.92 9.70 -31.95
C GLN A 520 4.38 9.15 -30.60
N ALA A 521 3.51 9.16 -29.59
CA ALA A 521 3.84 8.64 -28.26
C ALA A 521 4.30 7.17 -28.31
N LEU A 522 3.64 6.33 -29.12
CA LEU A 522 4.01 4.92 -29.30
C LEU A 522 5.37 4.72 -29.98
N THR A 523 5.82 5.69 -30.78
CA THR A 523 7.14 5.64 -31.44
C THR A 523 8.27 5.96 -30.46
N GLU A 524 8.03 6.92 -29.57
CA GLU A 524 9.07 7.49 -28.71
C GLU A 524 9.23 6.75 -27.38
N LYS A 525 8.13 6.29 -26.76
CA LYS A 525 8.14 5.74 -25.39
C LYS A 525 7.88 4.23 -25.33
N ARG A 526 8.48 3.56 -24.34
CA ARG A 526 8.06 2.20 -23.95
C ARG A 526 6.78 2.27 -23.11
N LEU A 527 5.89 1.31 -23.33
CA LEU A 527 4.58 1.26 -22.68
C LEU A 527 4.71 0.87 -21.22
N GLN A 528 4.11 1.68 -20.35
CA GLN A 528 3.93 1.40 -18.93
C GLN A 528 2.59 0.71 -18.67
N THR A 529 2.39 0.18 -17.46
CA THR A 529 1.15 -0.54 -17.10
C THR A 529 -0.12 0.28 -17.35
N THR A 530 -0.10 1.58 -17.06
CA THR A 530 -1.22 2.51 -17.32
C THR A 530 -1.49 2.72 -18.80
N ASP A 531 -0.46 2.69 -19.64
CA ASP A 531 -0.58 2.84 -21.09
C ASP A 531 -1.33 1.66 -21.72
N TYR A 532 -1.14 0.43 -21.22
CA TYR A 532 -1.91 -0.73 -21.68
C TYR A 532 -3.41 -0.58 -21.40
N GLY A 533 -3.78 -0.04 -20.22
CA GLY A 533 -5.18 0.25 -19.90
C GLY A 533 -5.78 1.34 -20.78
N ALA A 534 -5.00 2.36 -21.13
CA ALA A 534 -5.40 3.39 -22.08
C ALA A 534 -5.62 2.80 -23.48
N LEU A 535 -4.70 1.96 -23.96
CA LEU A 535 -4.84 1.31 -25.27
C LEU A 535 -6.05 0.35 -25.32
N SER A 536 -6.33 -0.39 -24.24
CA SER A 536 -7.54 -1.21 -24.15
C SER A 536 -8.83 -0.35 -24.23
N SER A 537 -8.81 0.83 -23.59
CA SER A 537 -9.91 1.81 -23.73
C SER A 537 -10.03 2.36 -25.15
N PHE A 538 -8.91 2.58 -25.83
CA PHE A 538 -8.86 3.03 -27.22
C PHE A 538 -9.38 1.96 -28.20
N VAL A 539 -9.01 0.70 -27.98
CA VAL A 539 -9.51 -0.46 -28.70
C VAL A 539 -11.02 -0.59 -28.57
N THR A 540 -11.56 -0.41 -27.37
CA THR A 540 -13.00 -0.43 -27.11
C THR A 540 -13.71 0.72 -27.85
N CYS A 541 -13.13 1.92 -27.85
CA CYS A 541 -13.60 3.06 -28.63
C CYS A 541 -13.62 2.75 -30.13
N ALA A 542 -12.62 2.05 -30.68
CA ALA A 542 -12.59 1.69 -32.10
C ALA A 542 -13.74 0.77 -32.56
N GLY A 543 -14.29 -0.06 -31.65
CA GLY A 543 -15.49 -0.88 -31.92
C GLY A 543 -16.81 -0.14 -31.71
N ASP A 544 -16.79 1.07 -31.15
CA ASP A 544 -17.99 1.87 -30.89
C ASP A 544 -18.31 2.77 -32.11
N PRO A 545 -19.53 2.70 -32.67
CA PRO A 545 -19.94 3.55 -33.80
C PRO A 545 -19.77 5.06 -33.58
N GLN A 546 -19.81 5.53 -32.33
CA GLN A 546 -19.65 6.94 -31.97
C GLN A 546 -18.18 7.36 -31.77
N CYS A 547 -17.24 6.41 -31.76
CA CYS A 547 -15.83 6.62 -31.44
C CYS A 547 -14.90 5.95 -32.47
N THR A 548 -15.40 5.73 -33.68
CA THR A 548 -14.72 4.94 -34.71
C THR A 548 -13.29 5.41 -34.97
N VAL A 549 -12.36 4.45 -35.03
CA VAL A 549 -10.96 4.66 -35.40
C VAL A 549 -10.73 3.95 -36.74
N PRO A 550 -10.10 4.58 -37.74
CA PRO A 550 -9.81 3.91 -39.00
C PRO A 550 -8.98 2.64 -38.78
N ALA A 551 -9.37 1.53 -39.42
CA ALA A 551 -8.70 0.23 -39.24
C ALA A 551 -7.19 0.30 -39.53
N THR A 552 -6.79 1.01 -40.58
CA THR A 552 -5.38 1.26 -40.93
C THR A 552 -4.60 1.99 -39.82
N SER A 553 -5.28 2.82 -39.03
CA SER A 553 -4.66 3.51 -37.89
C SER A 553 -4.51 2.57 -36.69
N MET A 554 -5.47 1.68 -36.46
CA MET A 554 -5.37 0.64 -35.41
C MET A 554 -4.25 -0.35 -35.71
N GLU A 555 -4.11 -0.80 -36.96
CA GLU A 555 -2.96 -1.63 -37.39
C GLU A 555 -1.63 -0.93 -37.06
N ARG A 556 -1.54 0.37 -37.40
CA ARG A 556 -0.34 1.17 -37.11
C ARG A 556 -0.07 1.35 -35.62
N VAL A 557 -1.12 1.44 -34.77
CA VAL A 557 -0.99 1.46 -33.31
C VAL A 557 -0.33 0.17 -32.82
N PHE A 558 -0.79 -0.99 -33.28
CA PHE A 558 -0.21 -2.28 -32.87
C PHE A 558 1.22 -2.46 -33.37
N ASP A 559 1.50 -2.06 -34.61
CA ASP A 559 2.85 -2.14 -35.18
C ASP A 559 3.86 -1.28 -34.42
N LEU A 560 3.51 -0.03 -34.13
CA LEU A 560 4.38 0.86 -33.36
C LEU A 560 4.58 0.36 -31.92
N ALA A 561 3.51 -0.11 -31.29
CA ALA A 561 3.60 -0.72 -29.97
C ALA A 561 4.57 -1.91 -29.96
N ARG A 562 4.47 -2.82 -30.96
CA ARG A 562 5.37 -3.97 -31.12
C ARG A 562 6.80 -3.56 -31.40
N GLN A 563 7.02 -2.58 -32.28
CA GLN A 563 8.36 -2.10 -32.64
C GLN A 563 9.13 -1.62 -31.41
N LYS A 564 8.47 -0.89 -30.51
CA LYS A 564 9.14 -0.27 -29.35
C LYS A 564 9.28 -1.19 -28.14
N ASN A 565 8.35 -2.12 -27.96
CA ASN A 565 8.26 -2.99 -26.77
C ASN A 565 8.60 -4.46 -27.06
N GLY A 566 8.89 -4.81 -28.31
CA GLY A 566 9.06 -6.18 -28.77
C GLY A 566 7.73 -6.90 -28.96
N ASP A 567 7.82 -8.15 -29.42
CA ASP A 567 6.67 -9.05 -29.52
C ASP A 567 6.23 -9.49 -28.12
N SER A 568 5.35 -8.69 -27.51
CA SER A 568 4.85 -8.87 -26.15
C SER A 568 3.44 -9.44 -26.20
N LEU A 569 3.19 -10.47 -25.38
CA LEU A 569 1.86 -11.04 -25.21
C LEU A 569 0.81 -9.96 -24.86
N ARG A 570 1.17 -8.95 -24.06
CA ARG A 570 0.22 -7.88 -23.69
C ARG A 570 -0.27 -7.09 -24.90
N ILE A 571 0.60 -6.84 -25.88
CA ILE A 571 0.22 -6.11 -27.10
C ILE A 571 -0.65 -7.00 -27.98
N ALA A 572 -0.26 -8.26 -28.14
CA ALA A 572 -1.06 -9.21 -28.88
C ALA A 572 -2.46 -9.44 -28.26
N LEU A 573 -2.59 -9.36 -26.93
CA LEU A 573 -3.88 -9.41 -26.26
C LEU A 573 -4.74 -8.16 -26.53
N LEU A 574 -4.15 -7.00 -26.79
CA LEU A 574 -4.90 -5.81 -27.25
C LEU A 574 -5.43 -6.01 -28.68
N GLU A 575 -4.67 -6.67 -29.57
CA GLU A 575 -5.16 -7.05 -30.90
C GLU A 575 -6.36 -8.01 -30.80
N TYR A 576 -6.29 -8.98 -29.89
CA TYR A 576 -7.42 -9.87 -29.59
C TYR A 576 -8.64 -9.10 -29.05
N GLU A 577 -8.44 -8.15 -28.14
CA GLU A 577 -9.53 -7.27 -27.66
C GLU A 577 -10.14 -6.46 -28.79
N TYR A 578 -9.35 -6.03 -29.77
CA TYR A 578 -9.83 -5.32 -30.95
C TYR A 578 -10.65 -6.21 -31.88
N MET A 579 -10.22 -7.45 -32.12
CA MET A 579 -11.03 -8.43 -32.84
C MET A 579 -12.39 -8.66 -32.15
N ARG A 580 -12.41 -8.72 -30.81
CA ARG A 580 -13.67 -8.80 -30.04
C ARG A 580 -14.52 -7.54 -30.20
N ALA A 581 -13.93 -6.36 -30.11
CA ALA A 581 -14.63 -5.09 -30.28
C ALA A 581 -15.26 -4.95 -31.68
N LEU A 582 -14.64 -5.53 -32.71
CA LEU A 582 -15.17 -5.61 -34.08
C LEU A 582 -16.19 -6.75 -34.29
N ASN A 583 -16.55 -7.50 -33.25
CA ASN A 583 -17.40 -8.69 -33.35
C ASN A 583 -16.90 -9.73 -34.37
N ALA A 584 -15.58 -9.93 -34.50
CA ALA A 584 -15.00 -11.00 -35.31
C ALA A 584 -15.57 -12.38 -34.90
N SER A 585 -15.57 -13.38 -35.78
CA SER A 585 -16.12 -14.69 -35.43
C SER A 585 -15.29 -15.38 -34.32
N ALA A 586 -15.90 -16.26 -33.52
CA ALA A 586 -15.17 -17.04 -32.52
C ALA A 586 -14.04 -17.87 -33.16
N GLN A 587 -14.27 -18.40 -34.37
CA GLN A 587 -13.27 -19.16 -35.14
C GLN A 587 -12.04 -18.32 -35.50
N ASP A 588 -12.23 -17.09 -35.96
CA ASP A 588 -11.11 -16.20 -36.30
C ASP A 588 -10.28 -15.87 -35.05
N ARG A 589 -10.96 -15.61 -33.92
CA ARG A 589 -10.31 -15.34 -32.64
C ARG A 589 -9.54 -16.56 -32.13
N VAL A 590 -10.10 -17.76 -32.21
CA VAL A 590 -9.41 -19.02 -31.89
C VAL A 590 -8.17 -19.17 -32.76
N GLY A 591 -8.27 -18.95 -34.07
CA GLY A 591 -7.14 -19.02 -35.00
C GLY A 591 -6.00 -18.08 -34.60
N PHE A 592 -6.31 -16.84 -34.26
CA PHE A 592 -5.33 -15.85 -33.79
C PHE A 592 -4.69 -16.24 -32.45
N LEU A 593 -5.50 -16.64 -31.46
CA LEU A 593 -5.01 -17.04 -30.14
C LEU A 593 -4.15 -18.31 -30.21
N ASN A 594 -4.42 -19.23 -31.13
CA ASN A 594 -3.58 -20.42 -31.34
C ASN A 594 -2.19 -20.07 -31.88
N GLN A 595 -2.12 -19.13 -32.82
CA GLN A 595 -0.83 -18.60 -33.30
C GLN A 595 -0.05 -17.91 -32.17
N LEU A 596 -0.77 -17.24 -31.25
CA LEU A 596 -0.15 -16.68 -30.05
C LEU A 596 0.30 -17.74 -29.06
N ALA A 597 -0.46 -18.81 -28.86
CA ALA A 597 -0.09 -19.88 -27.94
C ALA A 597 1.16 -20.63 -28.40
N ALA A 598 1.36 -20.76 -29.71
CA ALA A 598 2.61 -21.29 -30.26
C ALA A 598 3.83 -20.41 -29.92
N ARG A 599 3.66 -19.08 -29.84
CA ARG A 599 4.72 -18.12 -29.48
C ARG A 599 4.91 -17.95 -27.97
N PHE A 600 3.81 -18.03 -27.20
CA PHE A 600 3.77 -17.83 -25.76
C PHE A 600 3.18 -19.05 -25.03
N PRO A 601 3.77 -20.25 -25.17
CA PRO A 601 3.18 -21.50 -24.69
C PRO A 601 3.03 -21.56 -23.16
N ASN A 602 3.81 -20.77 -22.42
CA ASN A 602 3.81 -20.77 -20.96
C ASN A 602 2.88 -19.70 -20.34
N SER A 603 1.99 -19.10 -21.14
CA SER A 603 1.08 -18.06 -20.63
C SER A 603 -0.26 -18.61 -20.17
N GLN A 604 -0.47 -18.68 -18.85
CA GLN A 604 -1.75 -19.12 -18.30
C GLN A 604 -2.92 -18.20 -18.71
N ALA A 605 -2.71 -16.88 -18.75
CA ALA A 605 -3.76 -15.92 -19.11
C ALA A 605 -4.23 -16.08 -20.56
N LEU A 606 -3.32 -16.43 -21.47
CA LEU A 606 -3.64 -16.71 -22.87
C LEU A 606 -4.48 -17.97 -23.01
N HIS A 607 -4.08 -19.05 -22.33
CA HIS A 607 -4.81 -20.32 -22.41
C HIS A 607 -6.21 -20.23 -21.80
N ARG A 608 -6.44 -19.34 -20.83
CA ARG A 608 -7.81 -19.04 -20.34
C ARG A 608 -8.68 -18.38 -21.39
N LYS A 609 -8.15 -17.40 -22.14
CA LYS A 609 -8.88 -16.78 -23.25
C LYS A 609 -9.17 -17.82 -24.34
N LEU A 610 -8.22 -18.70 -24.65
CA LEU A 610 -8.46 -19.83 -25.56
C LEU A 610 -9.59 -20.75 -25.06
N LEU A 611 -9.63 -21.07 -23.77
CA LEU A 611 -10.69 -21.88 -23.19
C LEU A 611 -12.08 -21.26 -23.42
N GLU A 612 -12.22 -19.95 -23.14
CA GLU A 612 -13.45 -19.20 -23.37
C GLU A 612 -13.87 -19.20 -24.86
N GLU A 613 -12.91 -18.97 -25.76
CA GLU A 613 -13.17 -18.90 -27.20
C GLU A 613 -13.43 -20.27 -27.83
N TYR A 614 -12.79 -21.34 -27.36
CA TYR A 614 -13.10 -22.71 -27.76
C TYR A 614 -14.52 -23.11 -27.34
N ALA A 615 -14.95 -22.70 -26.14
CA ALA A 615 -16.31 -22.92 -25.69
C ALA A 615 -17.31 -22.18 -26.59
N ALA A 616 -17.03 -20.92 -26.92
CA ALA A 616 -17.86 -20.12 -27.84
C ALA A 616 -17.89 -20.67 -29.28
N ALA A 617 -16.79 -21.27 -29.76
CA ALA A 617 -16.69 -21.90 -31.07
C ALA A 617 -17.25 -23.34 -31.11
N GLY A 618 -17.64 -23.92 -29.96
CA GLY A 618 -18.13 -25.29 -29.87
C GLY A 618 -17.04 -26.38 -29.97
N GLU A 619 -15.76 -26.03 -29.84
CA GLU A 619 -14.62 -26.94 -29.98
C GLU A 619 -14.27 -27.68 -28.68
N GLN A 620 -15.14 -28.60 -28.26
CA GLN A 620 -15.03 -29.29 -26.97
C GLN A 620 -13.68 -30.01 -26.76
N GLY A 621 -13.12 -30.65 -27.79
CA GLY A 621 -11.84 -31.36 -27.69
C GLY A 621 -10.67 -30.43 -27.35
N GLN A 622 -10.63 -29.24 -27.99
CA GLN A 622 -9.59 -28.25 -27.75
C GLN A 622 -9.76 -27.57 -26.38
N MET A 623 -11.00 -27.40 -25.93
CA MET A 623 -11.30 -26.92 -24.58
C MET A 623 -10.60 -27.78 -23.50
N TYR A 624 -10.68 -29.12 -23.60
CA TYR A 624 -10.00 -30.01 -22.65
C TYR A 624 -8.48 -29.92 -22.72
N LEU A 625 -7.90 -29.72 -23.91
CA LEU A 625 -6.45 -29.56 -24.07
C LEU A 625 -5.96 -28.22 -23.49
N ALA A 626 -6.68 -27.12 -23.76
CA ALA A 626 -6.38 -25.81 -23.19
C ALA A 626 -6.47 -25.85 -21.66
N LEU A 627 -7.48 -26.54 -21.12
CA LEU A 627 -7.61 -26.77 -19.69
C LEU A 627 -6.42 -27.54 -19.11
N ALA A 628 -6.02 -28.64 -19.74
CA ALA A 628 -4.89 -29.44 -19.29
C ALA A 628 -3.60 -28.61 -19.24
N GLN A 629 -3.39 -27.73 -20.21
CA GLN A 629 -2.26 -26.78 -20.22
C GLN A 629 -2.35 -25.76 -19.08
N ILE A 630 -3.53 -25.18 -18.82
CA ILE A 630 -3.75 -24.28 -17.66
C ILE A 630 -3.38 -24.99 -16.36
N MET A 631 -3.85 -26.22 -16.17
CA MET A 631 -3.60 -27.02 -14.96
C MET A 631 -2.13 -27.39 -14.81
N ALA A 632 -1.42 -27.65 -15.92
CA ALA A 632 0.01 -27.95 -15.90
C ALA A 632 0.87 -26.73 -15.49
N MET A 633 0.45 -25.52 -15.85
CA MET A 633 1.15 -24.27 -15.51
C MET A 633 0.81 -23.74 -14.12
N ASP A 634 -0.35 -24.08 -13.58
CA ASP A 634 -0.83 -23.61 -12.29
C ASP A 634 -0.27 -24.45 -11.13
N SER A 635 0.98 -24.16 -10.75
CA SER A 635 1.68 -24.86 -9.66
C SER A 635 0.95 -24.81 -8.32
N LEU A 636 0.14 -23.76 -8.11
CA LEU A 636 -0.68 -23.55 -6.93
C LEU A 636 -2.07 -24.22 -7.04
N ARG A 637 -2.39 -24.88 -8.16
CA ARG A 637 -3.68 -25.56 -8.42
C ARG A 637 -4.88 -24.70 -8.02
N ARG A 638 -4.83 -23.41 -8.31
CA ARG A 638 -5.92 -22.45 -8.10
C ARG A 638 -7.14 -22.74 -8.97
N TYR A 639 -6.94 -23.44 -10.10
CA TYR A 639 -8.00 -23.69 -11.09
C TYR A 639 -8.27 -25.18 -11.34
N SER A 640 -7.95 -26.06 -10.38
CA SER A 640 -8.17 -27.51 -10.52
C SER A 640 -9.64 -27.93 -10.49
N VAL A 641 -10.54 -27.04 -10.04
CA VAL A 641 -11.99 -27.25 -10.07
C VAL A 641 -12.56 -26.18 -11.00
N LEU A 642 -12.87 -26.54 -12.24
CA LEU A 642 -13.62 -25.66 -13.13
C LEU A 642 -15.04 -25.54 -12.59
N ARG A 643 -15.33 -24.42 -11.92
CA ARG A 643 -16.70 -23.95 -11.78
C ARG A 643 -17.06 -23.31 -13.12
N PHE A 644 -17.67 -24.09 -14.01
CA PHE A 644 -18.38 -23.52 -15.14
C PHE A 644 -19.56 -22.76 -14.54
N GLU A 645 -19.47 -21.42 -14.49
CA GLU A 645 -20.65 -20.59 -14.29
C GLU A 645 -21.57 -20.89 -15.48
N HIS A 646 -22.65 -21.63 -15.24
CA HIS A 646 -23.82 -21.50 -16.09
C HIS A 646 -24.32 -20.09 -15.87
N ASP A 647 -24.18 -19.27 -16.90
CA ASP A 647 -24.89 -18.00 -17.03
C ASP A 647 -26.38 -18.36 -17.12
N THR A 648 -27.03 -18.53 -15.97
CA THR A 648 -28.49 -18.70 -15.90
C THR A 648 -29.12 -17.32 -15.97
N SER A 649 -29.07 -16.73 -17.16
CA SER A 649 -30.05 -15.74 -17.58
C SER A 649 -31.05 -16.43 -18.49
N ASP A 650 -32.05 -17.08 -17.87
CA ASP A 650 -33.39 -17.27 -18.42
C ASP A 650 -34.35 -16.35 -17.64
#